data_AF-A0A945MVE4-F1
#
_entry.id   AF-A0A945MVE4-F1
#
_cell.length_a   1.000
_cell.length_b   1.000
_cell.length_c   1.000
_cell.angle_alpha   90.00
_cell.angle_beta   90.00
_cell.angle_gamma   90.00
#
_symmetry.space_group_name_H-M   'P 1'
#
loop_
_entity.id
_entity.type
_entity.pdbx_description
1 polymer ?
#
loop_
_entity_poly.entity_id
_entity_poly.type
_entity_poly.pdbx_seq_one_letter_code
_entity_poly.pdbx_strand_id
1 'polypeptide(L)'
;MFTSFRLHLAQKLLNWSKQFDRLSTANDRGDKTVLIFLHGYSLAHTIRPLVIARILKDRGYHVVLAGRGPHVDRVRREGFELHDVETMPQSRMDECVERGDYAYYDHAWIDRCVSSERVLMQVIKPNLVIHDMKPTAEISARLEGIDDARIAQAYNQPGYAEPIAVGDHFGSSGDLFDEYLGERAEEVKPQRNFYLMADIPEFHPSGKSKGGYYYVGPLHDRPAPPENVDLLDEGWDTSLPLIYVTCGSSGRPPDYLDELVTAVRDKPYRVLVTTAGRWTTAIQAENVRVVDYLPGEWILAKAEVMVGIVGIGAIYQALRCGVPIIGAPEHLDQEYHLNRVEALGVGIKLQRRVFDAEHILAAIEMVLNDYDRFRTACAPFVQALAPWDGGGVVADLLDAHFRIKDQVYRVDDDFLVEESEFVAYLVATTPLERECVEELLADSLTSGMPYRRVADRIYYDQIDSWNWLYDHEPRFFEADYRALEEKRQYFSKIEDRVLVARNDWQGYRVTYRLQIHPNGIEAGQRVRVHIPIPVEKEGHQRYVEMLAYSPEKMEGHFAQSMGFIYGYGFEAGEGPWDFSYTCELSVCEQRREEGEDVGPLAPTERTRCLEFEENILQQPEVVRFRALMQDVADDEAKARMIYDAIANKKRFKKTKDRIQNNLYSTVATLSDSGGHCITLTRAFISLCRTEGIPAREINGALIGYPDGEGRFRAEGRSESLIGHTWAEIYLRESGWMPVEFHGIVIGEQAMTKNNVRDPRLVQLIKEQGPVYSDYYFGHLDNQRLIYAAGAKNLPLYEVEDVAEPLHSAKRWQMPEGLRFDCTLEVECI
;
A
#
# COMPACT_ATOMS: atom_id res chain seq x y z
N MET A 1 28.15 -22.66 0.01
CA MET A 1 27.71 -24.05 0.33
C MET A 1 26.66 -24.09 1.46
N PHE A 2 26.76 -23.27 2.51
CA PHE A 2 25.78 -23.23 3.62
C PHE A 2 24.42 -22.56 3.30
N THR A 3 24.35 -21.66 2.31
CA THR A 3 23.11 -20.99 1.86
C THR A 3 22.18 -21.89 1.04
N SER A 4 22.75 -22.81 0.26
CA SER A 4 22.01 -23.78 -0.57
C SER A 4 21.29 -24.85 0.27
N PHE A 5 21.84 -25.23 1.42
CA PHE A 5 21.26 -26.23 2.31
C PHE A 5 20.03 -25.70 3.07
N ARG A 6 20.01 -24.40 3.43
CA ARG A 6 18.85 -23.75 4.08
C ARG A 6 17.67 -23.58 3.13
N LEU A 7 17.91 -23.22 1.86
CA LEU A 7 16.84 -23.19 0.84
C LEU A 7 16.27 -24.58 0.57
N HIS A 8 17.12 -25.60 0.44
CA HIS A 8 16.66 -26.96 0.13
C HIS A 8 15.87 -27.60 1.29
N LEU A 9 16.20 -27.25 2.54
CA LEU A 9 15.47 -27.70 3.74
C LEU A 9 14.14 -26.94 3.91
N ALA A 10 14.12 -25.62 3.66
CA ALA A 10 12.89 -24.81 3.66
C ALA A 10 11.90 -25.30 2.60
N GLN A 11 12.39 -25.70 1.42
CA GLN A 11 11.55 -26.18 0.31
C GLN A 11 11.03 -27.61 0.54
N LYS A 12 11.79 -28.48 1.22
CA LYS A 12 11.29 -29.80 1.66
C LYS A 12 10.24 -29.68 2.79
N LEU A 13 10.41 -28.74 3.72
CA LEU A 13 9.43 -28.48 4.78
C LEU A 13 8.14 -27.84 4.23
N LEU A 14 8.25 -26.97 3.21
CA LEU A 14 7.09 -26.44 2.47
C LEU A 14 6.32 -27.53 1.71
N ASN A 15 7.03 -28.52 1.15
CA ASN A 15 6.40 -29.63 0.44
C ASN A 15 5.72 -30.63 1.38
N TRP A 16 6.21 -30.78 2.62
CA TRP A 16 5.58 -31.62 3.65
C TRP A 16 4.33 -30.97 4.27
N SER A 17 4.29 -29.64 4.47
CA SER A 17 3.07 -28.96 4.93
C SER A 17 1.98 -28.94 3.85
N LYS A 18 2.36 -28.76 2.57
CA LYS A 18 1.46 -28.83 1.41
C LYS A 18 0.78 -30.20 1.22
N GLN A 19 1.31 -31.28 1.81
CA GLN A 19 0.76 -32.63 1.65
C GLN A 19 -0.31 -32.98 2.70
N PHE A 20 -0.27 -32.37 3.89
CA PHE A 20 -1.27 -32.58 4.94
C PHE A 20 -2.46 -31.59 4.85
N ASP A 21 -2.28 -30.38 4.31
CA ASP A 21 -3.36 -29.37 4.14
C ASP A 21 -4.28 -29.61 2.92
N ARG A 22 -3.88 -30.49 1.99
CA ARG A 22 -4.66 -30.80 0.78
C ARG A 22 -5.93 -31.61 1.04
N LEU A 23 -6.07 -32.19 2.24
CA LEU A 23 -7.14 -33.16 2.53
C LEU A 23 -8.37 -32.57 3.26
N SER A 24 -8.33 -31.33 3.76
CA SER A 24 -9.48 -30.72 4.47
C SER A 24 -10.13 -29.51 3.77
N THR A 25 -9.56 -28.97 2.69
CA THR A 25 -10.02 -27.73 2.01
C THR A 25 -10.57 -27.94 0.60
N ALA A 26 -10.45 -29.14 0.03
CA ALA A 26 -10.86 -29.40 -1.35
C ALA A 26 -12.38 -29.26 -1.59
N ASN A 27 -13.20 -29.37 -0.54
CA ASN A 27 -14.67 -29.35 -0.66
C ASN A 27 -15.29 -27.94 -0.77
N ASP A 28 -14.58 -26.85 -0.45
CA ASP A 28 -15.14 -25.47 -0.44
C ASP A 28 -14.85 -24.69 -1.74
N ARG A 29 -13.75 -25.03 -2.44
CA ARG A 29 -13.36 -24.31 -3.67
C ARG A 29 -14.37 -24.41 -4.81
N GLY A 30 -15.05 -25.56 -4.93
CA GLY A 30 -16.05 -25.80 -5.97
C GLY A 30 -17.28 -24.91 -5.85
N ASP A 31 -17.54 -24.39 -4.66
CA ASP A 31 -18.65 -23.46 -4.38
C ASP A 31 -18.25 -22.00 -4.65
N LYS A 32 -16.95 -21.72 -4.87
CA LYS A 32 -16.43 -20.40 -5.20
C LYS A 32 -16.36 -20.20 -6.70
N THR A 33 -17.11 -19.23 -7.19
CA THR A 33 -17.13 -18.82 -8.60
C THR A 33 -16.18 -17.65 -8.82
N VAL A 34 -15.23 -17.80 -9.74
CA VAL A 34 -14.33 -16.73 -10.19
C VAL A 34 -14.68 -16.35 -11.62
N LEU A 35 -15.10 -15.09 -11.82
CA LEU A 35 -15.39 -14.54 -13.13
C LEU A 35 -14.18 -13.79 -13.67
N ILE A 36 -13.64 -14.23 -14.80
CA ILE A 36 -12.43 -13.65 -15.40
C ILE A 36 -12.80 -12.92 -16.68
N PHE A 37 -12.65 -11.58 -16.67
CA PHE A 37 -12.78 -10.76 -17.85
C PHE A 37 -11.47 -10.69 -18.65
N LEU A 38 -11.60 -10.82 -19.97
CA LEU A 38 -10.49 -10.75 -20.91
C LEU A 38 -10.81 -9.80 -22.08
N HIS A 39 -9.76 -9.26 -22.68
CA HIS A 39 -9.86 -8.46 -23.90
C HIS A 39 -9.45 -9.29 -25.12
N GLY A 40 -10.45 -9.85 -25.82
CA GLY A 40 -10.26 -10.87 -26.86
C GLY A 40 -9.71 -10.36 -28.20
N TYR A 41 -9.48 -9.06 -28.36
CA TYR A 41 -8.84 -8.49 -29.55
C TYR A 41 -7.31 -8.48 -29.47
N SER A 42 -6.74 -8.63 -28.27
CA SER A 42 -5.30 -8.76 -28.09
C SER A 42 -4.95 -10.14 -27.53
N LEU A 43 -3.99 -10.79 -28.17
CA LEU A 43 -3.53 -12.10 -27.75
C LEU A 43 -2.97 -12.05 -26.32
N ALA A 44 -2.18 -11.04 -25.95
CA ALA A 44 -1.60 -10.93 -24.61
C ALA A 44 -2.68 -10.84 -23.52
N HIS A 45 -3.72 -10.03 -23.76
CA HIS A 45 -4.85 -9.83 -22.83
C HIS A 45 -5.91 -10.93 -22.90
N THR A 46 -5.71 -11.94 -23.75
CA THR A 46 -6.46 -13.21 -23.75
C THR A 46 -5.67 -14.29 -23.02
N ILE A 47 -4.35 -14.35 -23.22
CA ILE A 47 -3.49 -15.42 -22.69
C ILE A 47 -3.29 -15.31 -21.18
N ARG A 48 -3.03 -14.13 -20.64
CA ARG A 48 -2.83 -13.98 -19.19
C ARG A 48 -4.05 -14.42 -18.39
N PRO A 49 -5.29 -14.00 -18.72
CA PRO A 49 -6.52 -14.55 -18.15
C PRO A 49 -6.64 -16.06 -18.31
N LEU A 50 -6.31 -16.61 -19.48
CA LEU A 50 -6.43 -18.04 -19.76
C LEU A 50 -5.46 -18.89 -18.92
N VAL A 51 -4.23 -18.43 -18.72
CA VAL A 51 -3.25 -19.09 -17.83
C VAL A 51 -3.79 -19.16 -16.40
N ILE A 52 -4.37 -18.05 -15.91
CA ILE A 52 -5.03 -18.02 -14.61
C ILE A 52 -6.25 -18.95 -14.56
N ALA A 53 -7.07 -18.96 -15.62
CA ALA A 53 -8.25 -19.81 -15.67
C ALA A 53 -7.91 -21.30 -15.57
N ARG A 54 -6.85 -21.75 -16.26
CA ARG A 54 -6.35 -23.14 -16.19
C ARG A 54 -5.93 -23.50 -14.77
N ILE A 55 -5.07 -22.69 -14.15
CA ILE A 55 -4.56 -23.04 -12.81
C ILE A 55 -5.65 -23.01 -11.75
N LEU A 56 -6.63 -22.10 -11.85
CA LEU A 56 -7.77 -22.04 -10.92
C LEU A 56 -8.72 -23.22 -11.13
N LYS A 57 -8.99 -23.62 -12.37
CA LYS A 57 -9.78 -24.82 -12.68
C LYS A 57 -9.10 -26.08 -12.16
N ASP A 58 -7.79 -26.23 -12.38
CA ASP A 58 -6.99 -27.34 -11.85
C ASP A 58 -6.94 -27.34 -10.31
N ARG A 59 -7.03 -26.16 -9.68
CA ARG A 59 -7.10 -25.99 -8.23
C ARG A 59 -8.48 -26.33 -7.65
N GLY A 60 -9.51 -26.42 -8.48
CA GLY A 60 -10.87 -26.83 -8.11
C GLY A 60 -11.90 -25.70 -8.01
N TYR A 61 -11.60 -24.49 -8.51
CA TYR A 61 -12.57 -23.38 -8.56
C TYR A 61 -13.57 -23.55 -9.72
N HIS A 62 -14.78 -23.02 -9.55
CA HIS A 62 -15.67 -22.79 -10.69
C HIS A 62 -15.23 -21.52 -11.43
N VAL A 63 -14.70 -21.68 -12.64
CA VAL A 63 -14.13 -20.57 -13.42
C VAL A 63 -15.01 -20.28 -14.63
N VAL A 64 -15.43 -19.03 -14.75
CA VAL A 64 -16.21 -18.51 -15.88
C VAL A 64 -15.39 -17.41 -16.55
N LEU A 65 -15.26 -17.41 -17.87
CA LEU A 65 -14.61 -16.33 -18.61
C LEU A 65 -15.64 -15.46 -19.33
N ALA A 66 -15.30 -14.18 -19.52
CA ALA A 66 -16.12 -13.26 -20.29
C ALA A 66 -15.25 -12.33 -21.14
N GLY A 67 -15.58 -12.20 -22.43
CA GLY A 67 -14.83 -11.33 -23.33
C GLY A 67 -15.24 -11.47 -24.79
N ARG A 68 -14.88 -10.47 -25.59
CA ARG A 68 -15.18 -10.39 -27.03
C ARG A 68 -13.91 -10.20 -27.84
N GLY A 69 -13.87 -10.81 -29.03
CA GLY A 69 -12.81 -10.62 -30.03
C GLY A 69 -12.35 -11.94 -30.69
N PRO A 70 -11.46 -11.87 -31.69
CA PRO A 70 -11.00 -13.04 -32.46
C PRO A 70 -10.26 -14.10 -31.62
N HIS A 71 -9.58 -13.72 -30.54
CA HIS A 71 -8.76 -14.65 -29.77
C HIS A 71 -9.56 -15.48 -28.75
N VAL A 72 -10.83 -15.17 -28.53
CA VAL A 72 -11.68 -15.93 -27.59
C VAL A 72 -11.93 -17.37 -28.04
N ASP A 73 -11.75 -17.66 -29.33
CA ASP A 73 -11.81 -19.04 -29.84
C ASP A 73 -10.76 -19.96 -29.21
N ARG A 74 -9.62 -19.40 -28.77
CA ARG A 74 -8.62 -20.18 -28.01
C ARG A 74 -9.19 -20.65 -26.67
N VAL A 75 -9.91 -19.77 -25.98
CA VAL A 75 -10.59 -20.08 -24.71
C VAL A 75 -11.66 -21.15 -24.92
N ARG A 76 -12.47 -21.03 -25.99
CA ARG A 76 -13.51 -22.01 -26.33
C ARG A 76 -12.95 -23.41 -26.59
N ARG A 77 -11.82 -23.51 -27.33
CA ARG A 77 -11.18 -24.80 -27.64
C ARG A 77 -10.71 -25.56 -26.41
N GLU A 78 -10.49 -24.87 -25.30
CA GLU A 78 -10.09 -25.48 -24.02
C GLU A 78 -11.28 -25.84 -23.12
N GLY A 79 -12.51 -25.66 -23.62
CA GLY A 79 -13.73 -26.10 -22.95
C GLY A 79 -14.09 -25.30 -21.71
N PHE A 80 -13.69 -24.03 -21.65
CA PHE A 80 -14.18 -23.11 -20.62
C PHE A 80 -15.55 -22.53 -20.97
N GLU A 81 -16.35 -22.26 -19.93
CA GLU A 81 -17.54 -21.44 -20.05
C GLU A 81 -17.12 -20.01 -20.42
N LEU A 82 -17.66 -19.48 -21.51
CA LEU A 82 -17.32 -18.18 -22.07
C LEU A 82 -18.58 -17.39 -22.41
N HIS A 83 -18.74 -16.22 -21.80
CA HIS A 83 -19.81 -15.27 -22.10
C HIS A 83 -19.30 -14.09 -22.92
N ASP A 84 -20.19 -13.52 -23.73
CA ASP A 84 -19.93 -12.27 -24.41
C ASP A 84 -20.24 -11.08 -23.48
N VAL A 85 -19.42 -10.04 -23.54
CA VAL A 85 -19.58 -8.80 -22.79
C VAL A 85 -19.06 -7.64 -23.63
N GLU A 86 -19.73 -6.49 -23.54
CA GLU A 86 -19.25 -5.29 -24.20
C GLU A 86 -17.81 -4.98 -23.81
N THR A 87 -16.99 -4.70 -24.83
CA THR A 87 -15.55 -4.48 -24.69
C THR A 87 -15.14 -3.50 -25.77
N MET A 88 -14.26 -2.57 -25.42
CA MET A 88 -13.74 -1.55 -26.34
C MET A 88 -13.20 -2.22 -27.62
N PRO A 89 -13.70 -1.88 -28.82
CA PRO A 89 -13.21 -2.47 -30.06
C PRO A 89 -11.78 -2.04 -30.39
N GLN A 90 -10.98 -2.97 -30.92
CA GLN A 90 -9.59 -2.70 -31.31
C GLN A 90 -9.47 -1.57 -32.33
N SER A 91 -10.38 -1.50 -33.30
CA SER A 91 -10.35 -0.46 -34.35
C SER A 91 -10.40 0.97 -33.79
N ARG A 92 -11.10 1.17 -32.67
CA ARG A 92 -11.15 2.48 -32.01
C ARG A 92 -9.88 2.76 -31.22
N MET A 93 -9.36 1.74 -30.52
CA MET A 93 -8.06 1.88 -29.84
C MET A 93 -6.96 2.23 -30.84
N ASP A 94 -6.92 1.55 -31.99
CA ASP A 94 -5.97 1.80 -33.06
C ASP A 94 -6.11 3.24 -33.60
N GLU A 95 -7.34 3.69 -33.91
CA GLU A 95 -7.60 5.06 -34.37
C GLU A 95 -7.11 6.12 -33.37
N CYS A 96 -7.37 5.91 -32.07
CA CYS A 96 -6.94 6.80 -31.01
C CYS A 96 -5.39 6.81 -30.90
N VAL A 97 -4.77 5.63 -30.83
CA VAL A 97 -3.31 5.48 -30.73
C VAL A 97 -2.59 6.08 -31.93
N GLU A 98 -3.13 5.92 -33.15
CA GLU A 98 -2.58 6.54 -34.37
C GLU A 98 -2.56 8.07 -34.31
N ARG A 99 -3.51 8.67 -33.59
CA ARG A 99 -3.60 10.12 -33.37
C ARG A 99 -2.79 10.59 -32.16
N GLY A 100 -2.15 9.68 -31.43
CA GLY A 100 -1.46 9.97 -30.17
C GLY A 100 -2.42 10.27 -29.01
N ASP A 101 -3.70 9.94 -29.16
CA ASP A 101 -4.74 10.10 -28.14
C ASP A 101 -4.97 8.77 -27.44
N TYR A 102 -4.81 8.73 -26.12
CA TYR A 102 -5.04 7.51 -25.33
C TYR A 102 -6.41 7.52 -24.62
N ALA A 103 -7.27 8.50 -24.89
CA ALA A 103 -8.63 8.60 -24.39
C ALA A 103 -9.63 7.78 -25.25
N TYR A 104 -9.37 6.48 -25.40
CA TYR A 104 -10.27 5.61 -26.20
C TYR A 104 -11.64 5.38 -25.55
N TYR A 105 -11.80 5.65 -24.25
CA TYR A 105 -13.08 5.63 -23.54
C TYR A 105 -13.74 7.02 -23.48
N ASP A 106 -15.05 7.04 -23.68
CA ASP A 106 -15.94 8.17 -23.34
C ASP A 106 -17.04 7.67 -22.38
N HIS A 107 -17.80 8.56 -21.74
CA HIS A 107 -18.86 8.17 -20.79
C HIS A 107 -19.85 7.17 -21.38
N ALA A 108 -20.19 7.27 -22.67
CA ALA A 108 -21.12 6.35 -23.33
C ALA A 108 -20.52 4.93 -23.48
N TRP A 109 -19.23 4.83 -23.76
CA TRP A 109 -18.52 3.55 -23.76
C TRP A 109 -18.36 2.96 -22.36
N ILE A 110 -18.06 3.80 -21.36
CA ILE A 110 -18.00 3.35 -19.96
C ILE A 110 -19.36 2.79 -19.53
N ASP A 111 -20.45 3.52 -19.77
CA ASP A 111 -21.82 3.12 -19.40
C ASP A 111 -22.24 1.81 -20.09
N ARG A 112 -21.94 1.64 -21.38
CA ARG A 112 -22.20 0.39 -22.12
C ARG A 112 -21.47 -0.82 -21.54
N CYS A 113 -20.17 -0.67 -21.30
CA CYS A 113 -19.36 -1.74 -20.72
C CYS A 113 -19.84 -2.09 -19.31
N VAL A 114 -20.00 -1.09 -18.44
CA VAL A 114 -20.45 -1.27 -17.06
C VAL A 114 -21.83 -1.94 -17.01
N SER A 115 -22.78 -1.48 -17.83
CA SER A 115 -24.12 -2.08 -17.89
C SER A 115 -24.08 -3.56 -18.31
N SER A 116 -23.29 -3.89 -19.34
CA SER A 116 -23.14 -5.28 -19.81
C SER A 116 -22.47 -6.17 -18.77
N GLU A 117 -21.46 -5.67 -18.06
CA GLU A 117 -20.72 -6.39 -17.03
C GLU A 117 -21.57 -6.64 -15.79
N ARG A 118 -22.30 -5.62 -15.30
CA ARG A 118 -23.19 -5.73 -14.14
C ARG A 118 -24.28 -6.77 -14.35
N VAL A 119 -24.90 -6.81 -15.54
CA VAL A 119 -25.89 -7.85 -15.87
C VAL A 119 -25.27 -9.24 -15.75
N LEU A 120 -24.07 -9.44 -16.28
CA LEU A 120 -23.39 -10.72 -16.19
C LEU A 120 -23.02 -11.06 -14.74
N MET A 121 -22.49 -10.12 -13.97
CA MET A 121 -22.16 -10.31 -12.54
C MET A 121 -23.41 -10.67 -11.71
N GLN A 122 -24.56 -10.08 -11.99
CA GLN A 122 -25.82 -10.38 -11.29
C GLN A 122 -26.36 -11.77 -11.62
N VAL A 123 -26.11 -12.27 -12.84
CA VAL A 123 -26.50 -13.62 -13.28
C VAL A 123 -25.54 -14.68 -12.72
N ILE A 124 -24.23 -14.47 -12.89
CA ILE A 124 -23.18 -15.42 -12.48
C ILE A 124 -22.98 -15.42 -10.96
N LYS A 125 -23.18 -14.28 -10.30
CA LYS A 125 -22.94 -14.05 -8.86
C LYS A 125 -21.54 -14.52 -8.42
N PRO A 126 -20.46 -14.00 -9.04
CA PRO A 126 -19.12 -14.44 -8.71
C PRO A 126 -18.72 -14.01 -7.29
N ASN A 127 -17.85 -14.79 -6.67
CA ASN A 127 -17.26 -14.46 -5.36
C ASN A 127 -16.07 -13.50 -5.48
N LEU A 128 -15.42 -13.49 -6.66
CA LEU A 128 -14.30 -12.63 -7.04
C LEU A 128 -14.32 -12.42 -8.56
N VAL A 129 -13.95 -11.23 -9.00
CA VAL A 129 -13.72 -10.90 -10.41
C VAL A 129 -12.22 -10.73 -10.68
N ILE A 130 -11.70 -11.28 -11.78
CA ILE A 130 -10.34 -10.99 -12.27
C ILE A 130 -10.45 -10.29 -13.62
N HIS A 131 -9.65 -9.26 -13.88
CA HIS A 131 -9.71 -8.55 -15.17
C HIS A 131 -8.34 -8.11 -15.70
N ASP A 132 -8.20 -8.12 -17.04
CA ASP A 132 -7.03 -7.61 -17.79
C ASP A 132 -7.51 -6.65 -18.89
N MET A 133 -6.91 -5.46 -18.99
CA MET A 133 -7.26 -4.39 -19.95
C MET A 133 -8.76 -4.08 -20.04
N LYS A 134 -9.44 -4.12 -18.89
CA LYS A 134 -10.86 -3.80 -18.78
C LYS A 134 -11.13 -2.93 -17.56
N PRO A 135 -10.70 -1.65 -17.57
CA PRO A 135 -10.84 -0.75 -16.42
C PRO A 135 -12.28 -0.60 -15.93
N THR A 136 -13.28 -0.79 -16.80
CA THR A 136 -14.70 -0.78 -16.45
C THR A 136 -15.12 -1.92 -15.50
N ALA A 137 -14.40 -3.05 -15.51
CA ALA A 137 -14.72 -4.20 -14.66
C ALA A 137 -14.53 -3.89 -13.17
N GLU A 138 -13.54 -3.05 -12.81
CA GLU A 138 -13.36 -2.57 -11.43
C GLU A 138 -14.56 -1.73 -10.98
N ILE A 139 -15.03 -0.80 -11.83
CA ILE A 139 -16.23 0.00 -11.57
C ILE A 139 -17.44 -0.91 -11.34
N SER A 140 -17.67 -1.86 -12.25
CA SER A 140 -18.78 -2.81 -12.15
C SER A 140 -18.71 -3.65 -10.87
N ALA A 141 -17.53 -4.12 -10.49
CA ALA A 141 -17.32 -4.88 -9.27
C ALA A 141 -17.63 -4.04 -8.01
N ARG A 142 -17.20 -2.76 -7.97
CA ARG A 142 -17.53 -1.82 -6.89
C ARG A 142 -19.03 -1.53 -6.77
N LEU A 143 -19.73 -1.37 -7.89
CA LEU A 143 -21.19 -1.15 -7.89
C LEU A 143 -21.97 -2.41 -7.47
N GLU A 144 -21.40 -3.60 -7.69
CA GLU A 144 -22.00 -4.87 -7.27
C GLU A 144 -21.56 -5.35 -5.88
N GLY A 145 -20.50 -4.77 -5.30
CA GLY A 145 -19.95 -5.19 -4.00
C GLY A 145 -19.20 -6.51 -4.09
N ILE A 146 -18.53 -6.73 -5.22
CA ILE A 146 -17.78 -7.95 -5.53
C ILE A 146 -16.30 -7.60 -5.45
N ASP A 147 -15.53 -8.42 -4.75
CA ASP A 147 -14.07 -8.27 -4.66
C ASP A 147 -13.44 -8.44 -6.05
N ASP A 148 -12.41 -7.68 -6.37
CA ASP A 148 -11.75 -7.74 -7.67
C ASP A 148 -10.21 -7.82 -7.63
N ALA A 149 -9.64 -8.45 -8.66
CA ALA A 149 -8.21 -8.54 -8.85
C ALA A 149 -7.82 -8.10 -10.27
N ARG A 150 -7.01 -7.05 -10.38
CA ARG A 150 -6.57 -6.49 -11.66
C ARG A 150 -5.24 -7.06 -12.09
N ILE A 151 -5.16 -7.62 -13.29
CA ILE A 151 -3.89 -7.99 -13.92
C ILE A 151 -3.22 -6.69 -14.42
N ALA A 152 -2.02 -6.43 -13.93
CA ALA A 152 -1.26 -5.21 -14.22
C ALA A 152 0.22 -5.51 -14.44
N GLN A 153 0.96 -4.51 -14.95
CA GLN A 153 2.41 -4.56 -15.10
C GLN A 153 3.09 -3.75 -14.00
N ALA A 154 4.27 -4.19 -13.54
CA ALA A 154 4.95 -3.60 -12.38
C ALA A 154 5.27 -2.10 -12.53
N TYR A 155 5.55 -1.64 -13.75
CA TYR A 155 5.80 -0.22 -14.01
C TYR A 155 4.57 0.69 -13.78
N ASN A 156 3.36 0.13 -13.66
CA ASN A 156 2.13 0.88 -13.34
C ASN A 156 1.93 1.09 -11.83
N GLN A 157 2.86 0.64 -10.98
CA GLN A 157 2.75 0.84 -9.54
C GLN A 157 2.97 2.31 -9.15
N PRO A 158 2.21 2.83 -8.16
CA PRO A 158 2.49 4.13 -7.57
C PRO A 158 3.92 4.18 -7.01
N GLY A 159 4.66 5.21 -7.42
CA GLY A 159 6.05 5.39 -7.01
C GLY A 159 6.99 4.31 -7.54
N TYR A 160 6.71 3.74 -8.73
CA TYR A 160 7.64 2.87 -9.45
C TYR A 160 9.03 3.53 -9.53
N ALA A 161 10.08 2.73 -9.31
CA ALA A 161 11.42 3.24 -9.06
C ALA A 161 12.08 3.89 -10.29
N GLU A 162 11.66 3.50 -11.50
CA GLU A 162 12.27 3.91 -12.77
C GLU A 162 11.22 4.48 -13.74
N PRO A 163 10.52 5.59 -13.39
CA PRO A 163 9.45 6.13 -14.21
C PRO A 163 10.01 6.79 -15.48
N ILE A 164 9.28 6.67 -16.60
CA ILE A 164 9.56 7.43 -17.82
C ILE A 164 8.90 8.80 -17.70
N ALA A 165 9.65 9.86 -18.01
CA ALA A 165 9.09 11.20 -18.19
C ALA A 165 8.29 11.25 -19.50
N VAL A 166 6.97 11.19 -19.41
CA VAL A 166 6.06 11.52 -20.53
C VAL A 166 5.87 13.04 -20.58
N GLY A 167 5.83 13.62 -21.78
CA GLY A 167 5.56 15.05 -21.94
C GLY A 167 4.12 15.42 -21.55
N ASP A 168 3.88 16.71 -21.27
CA ASP A 168 2.62 17.27 -20.74
C ASP A 168 1.35 16.88 -21.54
N HIS A 169 1.49 16.51 -22.82
CA HIS A 169 0.38 16.05 -23.67
C HIS A 169 -0.22 14.69 -23.27
N PHE A 170 0.44 13.91 -22.41
CA PHE A 170 -0.11 12.65 -21.87
C PHE A 170 -0.83 12.84 -20.53
N GLY A 171 -0.71 14.01 -19.90
CA GLY A 171 -1.28 14.31 -18.59
C GLY A 171 -2.17 15.54 -18.67
N SER A 172 -3.41 15.40 -19.15
CA SER A 172 -4.41 16.48 -19.00
C SER A 172 -5.83 16.03 -19.36
N SER A 173 -6.49 15.36 -18.43
CA SER A 173 -7.94 15.43 -18.13
C SER A 173 -8.24 14.46 -16.98
N GLY A 174 -9.23 14.77 -16.13
CA GLY A 174 -9.64 13.91 -15.02
C GLY A 174 -9.89 12.47 -15.50
N ASP A 175 -9.61 11.49 -14.65
CA ASP A 175 -9.87 10.10 -14.99
C ASP A 175 -11.39 9.91 -15.17
N LEU A 176 -11.84 9.77 -16.42
CA LEU A 176 -13.25 9.57 -16.77
C LEU A 176 -13.87 8.37 -16.01
N PHE A 177 -13.06 7.39 -15.60
CA PHE A 177 -13.50 6.28 -14.77
C PHE A 177 -13.84 6.72 -13.34
N ASP A 178 -13.01 7.57 -12.75
CA ASP A 178 -13.23 8.14 -11.42
C ASP A 178 -14.41 9.11 -11.42
N GLU A 179 -14.54 9.95 -12.47
CA GLU A 179 -15.71 10.82 -12.65
C GLU A 179 -17.01 10.01 -12.74
N TYR A 180 -17.03 8.96 -13.56
CA TYR A 180 -18.18 8.07 -13.72
C TYR A 180 -18.58 7.38 -12.40
N LEU A 181 -17.59 6.98 -11.60
CA LEU A 181 -17.82 6.36 -10.29
C LEU A 181 -18.31 7.40 -9.26
N GLY A 182 -17.75 8.62 -9.29
CA GLY A 182 -18.16 9.75 -8.45
C GLY A 182 -19.61 10.16 -8.67
N GLU A 183 -20.08 10.21 -9.93
CA GLU A 183 -21.50 10.42 -10.27
C GLU A 183 -22.43 9.36 -9.68
N ARG A 184 -21.91 8.16 -9.38
CA ARG A 184 -22.65 7.01 -8.85
C ARG A 184 -22.24 6.65 -7.43
N ALA A 185 -21.70 7.60 -6.67
CA ALA A 185 -21.15 7.36 -5.33
C ALA A 185 -22.14 6.71 -4.33
N GLU A 186 -23.46 6.90 -4.53
CA GLU A 186 -24.52 6.28 -3.72
C GLU A 186 -24.75 4.78 -4.04
N GLU A 187 -24.36 4.33 -5.24
CA GLU A 187 -24.48 2.92 -5.64
C GLU A 187 -23.25 2.08 -5.25
N VAL A 188 -22.14 2.73 -4.90
CA VAL A 188 -20.87 2.06 -4.57
C VAL A 188 -21.00 1.27 -3.27
N LYS A 189 -20.59 -0.01 -3.32
CA LYS A 189 -20.62 -0.93 -2.18
C LYS A 189 -19.20 -1.24 -1.70
N PRO A 190 -19.01 -1.56 -0.41
CA PRO A 190 -17.72 -2.02 0.12
C PRO A 190 -17.26 -3.28 -0.61
N GLN A 191 -15.99 -3.32 -1.01
CA GLN A 191 -15.34 -4.47 -1.65
C GLN A 191 -13.82 -4.42 -1.42
N ARG A 192 -13.12 -5.53 -1.62
CA ARG A 192 -11.66 -5.64 -1.55
C ARG A 192 -11.06 -5.77 -2.94
N ASN A 193 -10.12 -4.89 -3.28
CA ASN A 193 -9.36 -4.98 -4.52
C ASN A 193 -7.86 -5.27 -4.30
N PHE A 194 -7.23 -5.87 -5.30
CA PHE A 194 -5.78 -6.06 -5.36
C PHE A 194 -5.26 -6.21 -6.80
N TYR A 195 -3.96 -6.09 -6.98
CA TYR A 195 -3.29 -6.13 -8.28
C TYR A 195 -2.42 -7.37 -8.39
N LEU A 196 -2.61 -8.09 -9.50
CA LEU A 196 -1.83 -9.24 -9.94
C LEU A 196 -0.78 -8.75 -10.94
N MET A 197 0.43 -8.49 -10.45
CA MET A 197 1.54 -7.99 -11.27
C MET A 197 2.10 -9.14 -12.10
N ALA A 198 1.82 -9.16 -13.39
CA ALA A 198 2.27 -10.20 -14.32
C ALA A 198 3.76 -10.01 -14.70
N ASP A 199 4.60 -9.92 -13.68
CA ASP A 199 5.98 -9.46 -13.70
C ASP A 199 6.83 -10.19 -12.65
N ILE A 200 8.14 -9.89 -12.60
CA ILE A 200 9.05 -10.31 -11.52
C ILE A 200 9.86 -9.10 -11.00
N PRO A 201 10.18 -9.04 -9.70
CA PRO A 201 10.91 -7.91 -9.11
C PRO A 201 12.31 -7.71 -9.71
N GLU A 202 12.96 -8.78 -10.19
CA GLU A 202 14.27 -8.72 -10.82
C GLU A 202 14.25 -7.95 -12.16
N PHE A 203 13.12 -7.98 -12.87
CA PHE A 203 12.98 -7.27 -14.14
C PHE A 203 12.43 -5.87 -13.92
N HIS A 204 11.28 -5.73 -13.25
CA HIS A 204 10.73 -4.45 -12.80
C HIS A 204 10.62 -4.44 -11.26
N PRO A 205 11.47 -3.66 -10.57
CA PRO A 205 11.48 -3.60 -9.10
C PRO A 205 10.19 -2.97 -8.55
N SER A 206 9.89 -3.25 -7.29
CA SER A 206 8.68 -2.74 -6.64
C SER A 206 8.72 -1.22 -6.47
N GLY A 207 7.57 -0.57 -6.64
CA GLY A 207 7.36 0.83 -6.26
C GLY A 207 7.42 1.05 -4.75
N LYS A 208 7.36 2.31 -4.33
CA LYS A 208 7.43 2.72 -2.92
C LYS A 208 6.16 2.44 -2.11
N SER A 209 5.02 2.15 -2.77
CA SER A 209 3.76 1.86 -2.10
C SER A 209 3.75 0.46 -1.47
N LYS A 210 3.24 0.33 -0.23
CA LYS A 210 3.10 -0.94 0.48
C LYS A 210 1.64 -1.40 0.43
N GLY A 211 1.41 -2.63 -0.04
CA GLY A 211 0.12 -3.33 0.06
C GLY A 211 -0.71 -3.35 -1.24
N GLY A 212 -1.46 -4.44 -1.46
CA GLY A 212 -2.40 -4.58 -2.58
C GLY A 212 -1.77 -4.94 -3.94
N TYR A 213 -0.44 -5.01 -4.07
CA TYR A 213 0.24 -5.40 -5.32
C TYR A 213 1.03 -6.69 -5.11
N TYR A 214 0.76 -7.70 -5.93
CA TYR A 214 1.38 -9.03 -5.80
C TYR A 214 2.02 -9.45 -7.11
N TYR A 215 3.34 -9.68 -7.10
CA TYR A 215 4.01 -10.34 -8.22
C TYR A 215 3.48 -11.75 -8.39
N VAL A 216 3.00 -12.06 -9.60
CA VAL A 216 2.36 -13.34 -9.95
C VAL A 216 2.91 -13.93 -11.24
N GLY A 217 3.84 -13.22 -11.88
CA GLY A 217 4.19 -13.43 -13.26
C GLY A 217 5.67 -13.78 -13.49
N PRO A 218 6.02 -14.00 -14.76
CA PRO A 218 5.18 -13.78 -15.93
C PRO A 218 4.05 -14.82 -16.11
N LEU A 219 2.90 -14.36 -16.60
CA LEU A 219 1.73 -15.21 -16.90
C LEU A 219 1.77 -15.68 -18.36
N HIS A 220 2.66 -16.63 -18.64
CA HIS A 220 2.91 -17.12 -19.99
C HIS A 220 2.20 -18.43 -20.31
N ASP A 221 1.74 -18.55 -21.56
CA ASP A 221 1.33 -19.84 -22.09
C ASP A 221 2.56 -20.70 -22.43
N ARG A 222 2.45 -22.01 -22.22
CA ARG A 222 3.45 -23.02 -22.60
C ARG A 222 2.80 -24.03 -23.54
N PRO A 223 2.79 -23.74 -24.85
CA PRO A 223 2.24 -24.68 -25.82
C PRO A 223 3.09 -25.94 -25.87
N ALA A 224 2.44 -27.08 -26.10
CA ALA A 224 3.12 -28.34 -26.38
C ALA A 224 4.14 -28.18 -27.53
N PRO A 225 5.20 -29.01 -27.58
CA PRO A 225 6.11 -29.02 -28.72
C PRO A 225 5.32 -29.14 -30.01
N PRO A 226 5.52 -28.24 -30.98
CA PRO A 226 4.80 -28.34 -32.24
C PRO A 226 5.27 -29.58 -33.02
N GLU A 227 4.41 -30.17 -33.85
CA GLU A 227 4.75 -31.39 -34.61
C GLU A 227 5.94 -31.18 -35.57
N ASN A 228 6.27 -29.93 -35.87
CA ASN A 228 7.27 -29.51 -36.84
C ASN A 228 8.50 -28.80 -36.23
N VAL A 229 8.90 -29.12 -34.98
CA VAL A 229 10.14 -28.57 -34.38
C VAL A 229 11.38 -28.87 -35.24
N ASP A 230 11.41 -30.00 -35.92
CA ASP A 230 12.53 -30.40 -36.78
C ASP A 230 12.76 -29.45 -37.96
N LEU A 231 11.72 -28.68 -38.37
CA LEU A 231 11.86 -27.60 -39.37
C LEU A 231 12.82 -26.50 -38.92
N LEU A 232 13.27 -26.45 -37.67
CA LEU A 232 14.25 -25.47 -37.22
C LEU A 232 15.67 -25.79 -37.70
N ASP A 233 16.01 -27.08 -37.83
CA ASP A 233 17.37 -27.52 -38.15
C ASP A 233 17.48 -28.16 -39.55
N GLU A 234 16.35 -28.52 -40.17
CA GLU A 234 16.35 -29.19 -41.47
C GLU A 234 17.13 -28.38 -42.53
N GLY A 235 18.11 -29.01 -43.16
CA GLY A 235 18.90 -28.42 -44.25
C GLY A 235 19.85 -27.30 -43.85
N TRP A 236 20.05 -27.03 -42.55
CA TRP A 236 20.95 -25.99 -42.05
C TRP A 236 22.14 -26.55 -41.27
N ASP A 237 23.28 -25.85 -41.33
CA ASP A 237 24.43 -26.13 -40.46
C ASP A 237 24.15 -25.63 -39.04
N THR A 238 23.84 -26.56 -38.13
CA THR A 238 23.48 -26.26 -36.74
C THR A 238 24.67 -25.79 -35.89
N SER A 239 25.89 -25.75 -36.43
CA SER A 239 27.03 -25.12 -35.75
C SER A 239 27.03 -23.60 -35.86
N LEU A 240 26.24 -23.04 -36.77
CA LEU A 240 26.07 -21.60 -36.93
C LEU A 240 24.98 -21.06 -35.99
N PRO A 241 25.17 -19.83 -35.44
CA PRO A 241 24.18 -19.25 -34.55
C PRO A 241 22.86 -18.98 -35.29
N LEU A 242 21.76 -19.12 -34.58
CA LEU A 242 20.39 -18.84 -35.02
C LEU A 242 19.92 -17.49 -34.45
N ILE A 243 19.58 -16.59 -35.36
CA ILE A 243 18.95 -15.31 -35.07
C ILE A 243 17.44 -15.46 -35.25
N TYR A 244 16.69 -15.22 -34.19
CA TYR A 244 15.24 -15.25 -34.22
C TYR A 244 14.68 -13.85 -34.44
N VAL A 245 14.08 -13.62 -35.61
CA VAL A 245 13.39 -12.38 -35.94
C VAL A 245 11.88 -12.58 -35.80
N THR A 246 11.21 -11.72 -35.04
CA THR A 246 9.75 -11.77 -34.87
C THR A 246 9.10 -10.45 -35.25
N CYS A 247 8.05 -10.52 -36.06
CA CYS A 247 7.25 -9.35 -36.42
C CYS A 247 6.33 -8.91 -35.27
N GLY A 248 6.02 -9.81 -34.32
CA GLY A 248 4.93 -9.62 -33.37
C GLY A 248 3.55 -9.73 -34.04
N SER A 249 2.49 -9.85 -33.23
CA SER A 249 1.10 -10.01 -33.72
C SER A 249 0.39 -8.69 -34.03
N SER A 250 0.96 -7.55 -33.66
CA SER A 250 0.37 -6.20 -33.79
C SER A 250 1.47 -5.16 -34.07
N GLY A 251 1.08 -3.94 -34.47
CA GLY A 251 1.99 -2.84 -34.78
C GLY A 251 2.02 -2.49 -36.27
N ARG A 252 2.98 -1.67 -36.69
CA ARG A 252 3.13 -1.21 -38.09
C ARG A 252 3.67 -2.32 -39.01
N PRO A 253 3.37 -2.28 -40.32
CA PRO A 253 3.97 -3.19 -41.29
C PRO A 253 5.51 -3.24 -41.17
N PRO A 254 6.14 -4.43 -41.20
CA PRO A 254 7.57 -4.59 -40.96
C PRO A 254 8.39 -4.35 -42.25
N ASP A 255 8.33 -3.13 -42.77
CA ASP A 255 8.86 -2.75 -44.08
C ASP A 255 10.40 -2.91 -44.21
N TYR A 256 11.10 -3.09 -43.10
CA TYR A 256 12.57 -3.28 -43.04
C TYR A 256 13.02 -4.71 -43.38
N LEU A 257 12.10 -5.69 -43.43
CA LEU A 257 12.48 -7.10 -43.50
C LEU A 257 13.08 -7.54 -44.84
N ASP A 258 12.62 -7.00 -45.97
CA ASP A 258 13.19 -7.36 -47.29
C ASP A 258 14.66 -6.91 -47.41
N GLU A 259 14.97 -5.71 -46.91
CA GLU A 259 16.33 -5.20 -46.81
C GLU A 259 17.17 -6.02 -45.83
N LEU A 260 16.60 -6.40 -44.69
CA LEU A 260 17.28 -7.24 -43.71
C LEU A 260 17.61 -8.62 -44.27
N VAL A 261 16.64 -9.31 -44.91
CA VAL A 261 16.86 -10.62 -45.56
C VAL A 261 17.94 -10.53 -46.63
N THR A 262 18.00 -9.43 -47.38
CA THR A 262 19.07 -9.20 -48.34
C THR A 262 20.42 -9.01 -47.66
N ALA A 263 20.48 -8.21 -46.59
CA ALA A 263 21.71 -7.88 -45.87
C ALA A 263 22.32 -9.08 -45.13
N VAL A 264 21.51 -10.05 -44.70
CA VAL A 264 21.96 -11.23 -43.96
C VAL A 264 22.31 -12.43 -44.84
N ARG A 265 22.04 -12.40 -46.15
CA ARG A 265 22.16 -13.56 -47.07
C ARG A 265 23.52 -14.26 -47.01
N ASP A 266 24.60 -13.50 -46.94
CA ASP A 266 25.98 -14.03 -46.99
C ASP A 266 26.65 -14.08 -45.61
N LYS A 267 25.86 -13.97 -44.53
CA LYS A 267 26.37 -13.92 -43.16
C LYS A 267 26.50 -15.33 -42.56
N PRO A 268 27.46 -15.56 -41.66
CA PRO A 268 27.73 -16.88 -41.07
C PRO A 268 26.76 -17.19 -39.91
N TYR A 269 25.46 -16.98 -40.11
CA TYR A 269 24.41 -17.31 -39.15
C TYR A 269 23.09 -17.61 -39.87
N ARG A 270 22.24 -18.37 -39.19
CA ARG A 270 20.90 -18.77 -39.62
C ARG A 270 19.90 -17.73 -39.14
N VAL A 271 18.90 -17.38 -39.94
CA VAL A 271 17.87 -16.39 -39.56
C VAL A 271 16.49 -17.00 -39.74
N LEU A 272 15.74 -17.11 -38.65
CA LEU A 272 14.35 -17.54 -38.68
C LEU A 272 13.43 -16.35 -38.45
N VAL A 273 12.54 -16.09 -39.40
CA VAL A 273 11.55 -15.01 -39.32
C VAL A 273 10.17 -15.59 -39.05
N THR A 274 9.51 -15.14 -37.97
CA THR A 274 8.08 -15.37 -37.73
C THR A 274 7.27 -14.15 -38.13
N THR A 275 6.30 -14.33 -39.04
CA THR A 275 5.58 -13.21 -39.67
C THR A 275 4.26 -12.87 -38.99
N ALA A 276 3.64 -13.84 -38.28
CA ALA A 276 2.26 -13.77 -37.83
C ALA A 276 1.26 -13.40 -38.95
N GLY A 277 1.59 -13.73 -40.21
CA GLY A 277 0.80 -13.38 -41.40
C GLY A 277 0.91 -11.91 -41.84
N ARG A 278 1.80 -11.11 -41.23
CA ARG A 278 1.92 -9.67 -41.47
C ARG A 278 2.93 -9.30 -42.56
N TRP A 279 3.70 -10.28 -43.03
CA TRP A 279 4.74 -10.07 -44.02
C TRP A 279 4.96 -11.32 -44.86
N THR A 280 5.26 -11.11 -46.13
CA THR A 280 5.63 -12.14 -47.09
C THR A 280 6.73 -11.56 -47.98
N THR A 281 7.69 -12.39 -48.40
CA THR A 281 8.75 -11.95 -49.31
C THR A 281 8.91 -12.90 -50.49
N ALA A 282 9.34 -12.34 -51.62
CA ALA A 282 9.81 -13.11 -52.76
C ALA A 282 11.33 -13.35 -52.73
N ILE A 283 12.04 -12.72 -51.79
CA ILE A 283 13.50 -12.80 -51.67
C ILE A 283 13.87 -14.15 -51.04
N GLN A 284 14.70 -14.92 -51.75
CA GLN A 284 15.26 -16.17 -51.24
C GLN A 284 16.69 -15.97 -50.75
N ALA A 285 17.02 -16.58 -49.63
CA ALA A 285 18.37 -16.67 -49.06
C ALA A 285 18.50 -18.02 -48.35
N GLU A 286 19.58 -18.77 -48.60
CA GLU A 286 19.73 -20.15 -48.10
C GLU A 286 19.78 -20.22 -46.57
N ASN A 287 20.32 -19.20 -45.92
CA ASN A 287 20.40 -19.08 -44.47
C ASN A 287 19.17 -18.43 -43.81
N VAL A 288 18.13 -18.08 -44.58
CA VAL A 288 16.91 -17.44 -44.06
C VAL A 288 15.70 -18.36 -44.24
N ARG A 289 14.93 -18.56 -43.17
CA ARG A 289 13.66 -19.28 -43.20
C ARG A 289 12.55 -18.38 -42.70
N VAL A 290 11.46 -18.33 -43.44
CA VAL A 290 10.28 -17.53 -43.10
C VAL A 290 9.12 -18.46 -42.85
N VAL A 291 8.47 -18.31 -41.70
CA VAL A 291 7.29 -19.08 -41.31
C VAL A 291 6.22 -18.15 -40.73
N ASP A 292 4.95 -18.48 -40.94
CA ASP A 292 3.87 -17.66 -40.40
C ASP A 292 3.82 -17.74 -38.87
N TYR A 293 3.98 -18.94 -38.32
CA TYR A 293 3.94 -19.14 -36.88
C TYR A 293 4.76 -20.36 -36.45
N LEU A 294 5.59 -20.16 -35.43
CA LEU A 294 6.15 -21.19 -34.57
C LEU A 294 6.13 -20.64 -33.14
N PRO A 295 5.94 -21.48 -32.11
CA PRO A 295 5.92 -20.96 -30.75
C PRO A 295 7.32 -20.50 -30.32
N GLY A 296 7.42 -19.23 -29.93
CA GLY A 296 8.70 -18.54 -29.68
C GLY A 296 9.61 -19.25 -28.70
N GLU A 297 9.09 -19.87 -27.64
CA GLU A 297 9.89 -20.60 -26.65
C GLU A 297 10.71 -21.75 -27.27
N TRP A 298 10.16 -22.46 -28.25
CA TRP A 298 10.87 -23.56 -28.93
C TRP A 298 11.95 -23.06 -29.88
N ILE A 299 11.75 -21.87 -30.46
CA ILE A 299 12.77 -21.20 -31.28
C ILE A 299 13.90 -20.69 -30.38
N LEU A 300 13.55 -20.00 -29.29
CA LEU A 300 14.47 -19.38 -28.35
C LEU A 300 15.35 -20.39 -27.61
N ALA A 301 14.88 -21.62 -27.43
CA ALA A 301 15.70 -22.71 -26.91
C ALA A 301 16.92 -23.05 -27.79
N LYS A 302 16.94 -22.61 -29.06
CA LYS A 302 18.02 -22.82 -30.03
C LYS A 302 18.65 -21.51 -30.54
N ALA A 303 18.10 -20.36 -30.19
CA ALA A 303 18.52 -19.08 -30.75
C ALA A 303 19.55 -18.38 -29.86
N GLU A 304 20.51 -17.71 -30.50
CA GLU A 304 21.51 -16.90 -29.80
C GLU A 304 21.01 -15.48 -29.59
N VAL A 305 20.15 -14.95 -30.46
CA VAL A 305 19.62 -13.57 -30.34
C VAL A 305 18.17 -13.51 -30.80
N MET A 306 17.35 -12.77 -30.06
CA MET A 306 15.99 -12.39 -30.48
C MET A 306 15.98 -10.95 -31.02
N VAL A 307 15.31 -10.72 -32.15
CA VAL A 307 15.22 -9.41 -32.81
C VAL A 307 13.76 -9.09 -33.14
N GLY A 308 13.29 -7.90 -32.81
CA GLY A 308 11.99 -7.42 -33.30
C GLY A 308 11.35 -6.33 -32.48
N ILE A 309 10.11 -6.01 -32.84
CA ILE A 309 9.24 -5.12 -32.06
C ILE A 309 8.54 -6.00 -31.03
N VAL A 310 9.12 -6.07 -29.84
CA VAL A 310 8.79 -7.09 -28.84
C VAL A 310 8.03 -6.51 -27.64
N GLY A 311 6.90 -7.12 -27.32
CA GLY A 311 6.22 -6.91 -26.04
C GLY A 311 6.85 -7.73 -24.91
N ILE A 312 6.42 -7.45 -23.68
CA ILE A 312 6.93 -8.11 -22.46
C ILE A 312 6.88 -9.65 -22.51
N GLY A 313 5.86 -10.21 -23.17
CA GLY A 313 5.73 -11.66 -23.32
C GLY A 313 6.90 -12.29 -24.08
N ALA A 314 7.34 -11.67 -25.18
CA ALA A 314 8.50 -12.16 -25.94
C ALA A 314 9.80 -11.93 -25.18
N ILE A 315 9.93 -10.79 -24.48
CA ILE A 315 11.08 -10.48 -23.63
C ILE A 315 11.29 -11.57 -22.57
N TYR A 316 10.24 -11.92 -21.82
CA TYR A 316 10.35 -12.98 -20.81
C TYR A 316 10.57 -14.37 -21.39
N GLN A 317 10.08 -14.67 -22.61
CA GLN A 317 10.42 -15.92 -23.28
C GLN A 317 11.93 -15.97 -23.57
N ALA A 318 12.51 -14.88 -24.07
CA ALA A 318 13.94 -14.81 -24.36
C ALA A 318 14.78 -14.90 -23.08
N LEU A 319 14.44 -14.13 -22.04
CA LEU A 319 15.13 -14.18 -20.75
C LEU A 319 15.05 -15.56 -20.09
N ARG A 320 13.93 -16.27 -20.23
CA ARG A 320 13.78 -17.65 -19.75
C ARG A 320 14.73 -18.62 -20.44
N CYS A 321 15.06 -18.38 -21.71
CA CYS A 321 16.04 -19.15 -22.47
C CYS A 321 17.47 -18.60 -22.34
N GLY A 322 17.67 -17.51 -21.60
CA GLY A 322 18.98 -16.85 -21.49
C GLY A 322 19.43 -16.15 -22.78
N VAL A 323 18.47 -15.75 -23.63
CA VAL A 323 18.70 -15.19 -24.97
C VAL A 323 18.66 -13.66 -24.92
N PRO A 324 19.74 -12.98 -25.36
CA PRO A 324 19.77 -11.54 -25.52
C PRO A 324 18.76 -10.99 -26.52
N ILE A 325 18.32 -9.75 -26.29
CA ILE A 325 17.21 -9.13 -27.03
C ILE A 325 17.70 -7.90 -27.79
N ILE A 326 17.33 -7.76 -29.05
CA ILE A 326 17.45 -6.53 -29.83
C ILE A 326 16.04 -6.08 -30.17
N GLY A 327 15.64 -4.89 -29.74
CA GLY A 327 14.28 -4.44 -30.01
C GLY A 327 14.13 -2.93 -30.13
N ALA A 328 13.02 -2.53 -30.76
CA ALA A 328 12.59 -1.15 -30.83
C ALA A 328 11.12 -1.02 -30.40
N PRO A 329 10.74 0.08 -29.73
CA PRO A 329 9.39 0.30 -29.25
C PRO A 329 8.51 1.01 -30.28
N GLU A 330 7.26 0.58 -30.43
CA GLU A 330 6.20 1.31 -31.13
C GLU A 330 5.16 1.92 -30.18
N HIS A 331 5.05 1.37 -28.97
CA HIS A 331 4.09 1.79 -27.95
C HIS A 331 4.82 2.14 -26.66
N LEU A 332 4.15 2.93 -25.80
CA LEU A 332 4.73 3.43 -24.56
C LEU A 332 5.14 2.31 -23.59
N ASP A 333 4.35 1.23 -23.49
CA ASP A 333 4.69 0.09 -22.64
C ASP A 333 5.97 -0.62 -23.10
N GLN A 334 6.20 -0.75 -24.41
CA GLN A 334 7.42 -1.31 -24.98
C GLN A 334 8.65 -0.46 -24.65
N GLU A 335 8.49 0.87 -24.57
CA GLU A 335 9.54 1.79 -24.13
C GLU A 335 9.98 1.44 -22.69
N TYR A 336 9.04 1.23 -21.76
CA TYR A 336 9.34 0.79 -20.38
C TYR A 336 10.11 -0.54 -20.37
N HIS A 337 9.63 -1.53 -21.11
CA HIS A 337 10.25 -2.85 -21.12
C HIS A 337 11.66 -2.84 -21.73
N LEU A 338 11.85 -2.14 -22.86
CA LEU A 338 13.14 -2.10 -23.55
C LEU A 338 14.18 -1.22 -22.82
N ASN A 339 13.75 -0.18 -22.09
CA ASN A 339 14.63 0.55 -21.18
C ASN A 339 15.20 -0.39 -20.10
N ARG A 340 14.39 -1.32 -19.59
CA ARG A 340 14.86 -2.34 -18.64
C ARG A 340 15.81 -3.32 -19.29
N VAL A 341 15.54 -3.77 -20.52
CA VAL A 341 16.45 -4.63 -21.28
C VAL A 341 17.85 -4.00 -21.39
N GLU A 342 17.91 -2.73 -21.77
CA GLU A 342 19.17 -1.98 -21.90
C GLU A 342 19.85 -1.74 -20.54
N ALA A 343 19.10 -1.26 -19.54
CA ALA A 343 19.63 -0.96 -18.21
C ALA A 343 20.19 -2.20 -17.48
N LEU A 344 19.60 -3.37 -17.71
CA LEU A 344 20.06 -4.64 -17.16
C LEU A 344 21.19 -5.28 -17.98
N GLY A 345 21.53 -4.71 -19.14
CA GLY A 345 22.55 -5.26 -20.04
C GLY A 345 22.16 -6.60 -20.70
N VAL A 346 20.87 -6.92 -20.75
CA VAL A 346 20.34 -8.17 -21.34
C VAL A 346 19.97 -8.03 -22.81
N GLY A 347 20.28 -6.88 -23.41
CA GLY A 347 20.01 -6.61 -24.81
C GLY A 347 20.32 -5.19 -25.24
N ILE A 348 19.92 -4.85 -26.46
CA ILE A 348 20.09 -3.55 -27.10
C ILE A 348 18.71 -2.98 -27.45
N LYS A 349 18.45 -1.76 -27.01
CA LYS A 349 17.30 -0.98 -27.44
C LYS A 349 17.69 -0.08 -28.61
N LEU A 350 17.03 -0.26 -29.75
CA LEU A 350 17.12 0.66 -30.88
C LEU A 350 15.96 1.67 -30.82
N GLN A 351 16.21 2.89 -31.28
CA GLN A 351 15.14 3.86 -31.47
C GLN A 351 14.33 3.48 -32.71
N ARG A 352 13.00 3.55 -32.63
CA ARG A 352 12.11 3.13 -33.73
C ARG A 352 12.39 3.82 -35.06
N ARG A 353 12.83 5.09 -35.03
CA ARG A 353 13.17 5.90 -36.22
C ARG A 353 14.39 5.39 -37.01
N VAL A 354 15.23 4.58 -36.39
CA VAL A 354 16.43 3.95 -37.00
C VAL A 354 16.34 2.42 -36.90
N PHE A 355 15.13 1.88 -36.79
CA PHE A 355 14.92 0.43 -36.82
C PHE A 355 14.85 -0.04 -38.27
N ASP A 356 16.01 -0.09 -38.92
CA ASP A 356 16.24 -0.47 -40.30
C ASP A 356 17.26 -1.63 -40.41
N ALA A 357 17.46 -2.16 -41.61
CA ALA A 357 18.33 -3.31 -41.84
C ALA A 357 19.79 -3.07 -41.41
N GLU A 358 20.32 -1.86 -41.61
CA GLU A 358 21.70 -1.51 -41.26
C GLU A 358 21.91 -1.55 -39.74
N HIS A 359 21.04 -0.86 -38.99
CA HIS A 359 21.16 -0.79 -37.53
C HIS A 359 20.82 -2.11 -36.85
N ILE A 360 19.85 -2.87 -37.39
CA ILE A 360 19.54 -4.22 -36.91
C ILE A 360 20.75 -5.13 -37.12
N LEU A 361 21.35 -5.12 -38.31
CA LEU A 361 22.54 -5.93 -38.60
C LEU A 361 23.71 -5.55 -37.68
N ALA A 362 23.97 -4.26 -37.50
CA ALA A 362 25.03 -3.79 -36.59
C ALA A 362 24.79 -4.22 -35.13
N ALA A 363 23.53 -4.18 -34.66
CA ALA A 363 23.18 -4.66 -33.33
C ALA A 363 23.35 -6.18 -33.20
N ILE A 364 22.97 -6.97 -34.21
CA ILE A 364 23.18 -8.42 -34.24
C ILE A 364 24.68 -8.72 -34.13
N GLU A 365 25.51 -8.08 -34.97
CA GLU A 365 26.96 -8.27 -34.95
C GLU A 365 27.58 -7.85 -33.61
N MET A 366 27.09 -6.78 -32.98
CA MET A 366 27.53 -6.37 -31.65
C MET A 366 27.22 -7.44 -30.59
N VAL A 367 25.99 -7.95 -30.56
CA VAL A 367 25.59 -8.99 -29.60
C VAL A 367 26.39 -10.27 -29.82
N LEU A 368 26.60 -10.70 -31.07
CA LEU A 368 27.38 -11.90 -31.37
C LEU A 368 28.87 -11.74 -31.01
N ASN A 369 29.46 -10.57 -31.23
CA ASN A 369 30.86 -10.31 -30.91
C ASN A 369 31.12 -10.22 -29.38
N ASP A 370 30.14 -9.80 -28.58
CA ASP A 370 30.20 -9.72 -27.11
C ASP A 370 29.23 -10.71 -26.44
N TYR A 371 29.03 -11.87 -27.08
CA TYR A 371 27.94 -12.80 -26.73
C TYR A 371 28.04 -13.33 -25.29
N ASP A 372 29.24 -13.65 -24.83
CA ASP A 372 29.46 -14.16 -23.47
C ASP A 372 29.02 -13.16 -22.40
N ARG A 373 29.19 -11.85 -22.63
CA ARG A 373 28.72 -10.81 -21.71
C ARG A 373 27.19 -10.78 -21.66
N PHE A 374 26.51 -10.73 -22.80
CA PHE A 374 25.06 -10.68 -22.84
C PHE A 374 24.44 -11.97 -22.27
N ARG A 375 25.00 -13.14 -22.59
CA ARG A 375 24.58 -14.43 -22.04
C ARG A 375 24.76 -14.46 -20.51
N THR A 376 25.88 -13.94 -20.01
CA THR A 376 26.14 -13.83 -18.56
C THR A 376 25.12 -12.90 -17.88
N ALA A 377 24.77 -11.80 -18.53
CA ALA A 377 23.73 -10.88 -18.02
C ALA A 377 22.33 -11.51 -18.01
N CYS A 378 22.00 -12.38 -18.98
CA CYS A 378 20.71 -13.06 -19.03
C CYS A 378 20.59 -14.24 -18.04
N ALA A 379 21.71 -14.87 -17.66
CA ALA A 379 21.72 -16.08 -16.84
C ALA A 379 20.95 -15.99 -15.49
N PRO A 380 21.00 -14.87 -14.73
CA PRO A 380 20.21 -14.71 -13.51
C PRO A 380 18.70 -14.82 -13.76
N PHE A 381 18.21 -14.36 -14.92
CA PHE A 381 16.78 -14.40 -15.24
C PHE A 381 16.26 -15.80 -15.52
N VAL A 382 17.09 -16.69 -16.06
CA VAL A 382 16.75 -18.12 -16.22
C VAL A 382 16.41 -18.74 -14.85
N GLN A 383 17.18 -18.41 -13.82
CA GLN A 383 16.96 -18.89 -12.46
C GLN A 383 15.78 -18.16 -11.80
N ALA A 384 15.71 -16.83 -11.94
CA ALA A 384 14.65 -16.02 -11.33
C ALA A 384 13.26 -16.36 -11.87
N LEU A 385 13.15 -16.74 -13.15
CA LEU A 385 11.89 -17.10 -13.82
C LEU A 385 11.46 -18.56 -13.56
N ALA A 386 12.36 -19.44 -13.13
CA ALA A 386 12.05 -20.86 -12.93
C ALA A 386 10.90 -21.13 -11.94
N PRO A 387 10.72 -20.38 -10.83
CA PRO A 387 9.60 -20.56 -9.91
C PRO A 387 8.25 -20.05 -10.45
N TRP A 388 8.25 -19.25 -11.53
CA TRP A 388 7.06 -18.59 -12.08
C TRP A 388 6.58 -19.35 -13.31
N ASP A 389 5.78 -20.39 -13.11
CA ASP A 389 5.53 -21.39 -14.18
C ASP A 389 4.07 -21.68 -14.54
N GLY A 390 3.10 -20.85 -14.11
CA GLY A 390 1.72 -21.03 -14.54
C GLY A 390 0.66 -20.41 -13.64
N GLY A 391 0.91 -19.22 -13.10
CA GLY A 391 -0.08 -18.55 -12.24
C GLY A 391 -0.36 -19.24 -10.90
N GLY A 392 0.46 -20.21 -10.47
CA GLY A 392 0.29 -20.90 -9.18
C GLY A 392 0.24 -19.94 -7.99
N VAL A 393 1.00 -18.83 -8.06
CA VAL A 393 0.95 -17.75 -7.07
C VAL A 393 -0.44 -17.11 -7.03
N VAL A 394 -1.12 -16.94 -8.17
CA VAL A 394 -2.50 -16.44 -8.22
C VAL A 394 -3.45 -17.39 -7.48
N ALA A 395 -3.33 -18.70 -7.70
CA ALA A 395 -4.15 -19.69 -7.00
C ALA A 395 -3.90 -19.70 -5.49
N ASP A 396 -2.64 -19.58 -5.06
CA ASP A 396 -2.28 -19.49 -3.64
C ASP A 396 -2.79 -18.18 -3.00
N LEU A 397 -2.75 -17.06 -3.75
CA LEU A 397 -3.34 -15.78 -3.34
C LEU A 397 -4.86 -15.85 -3.21
N LEU A 398 -5.54 -16.51 -4.15
CA LEU A 398 -7.00 -16.69 -4.09
C LEU A 398 -7.41 -17.62 -2.96
N ASP A 399 -6.68 -18.72 -2.75
CA ASP A 399 -6.86 -19.59 -1.58
C ASP A 399 -6.71 -18.77 -0.29
N ALA A 400 -5.70 -17.90 -0.21
CA ALA A 400 -5.51 -17.01 0.93
C ALA A 400 -6.66 -15.97 1.04
N HIS A 401 -7.07 -15.36 -0.06
CA HIS A 401 -8.14 -14.37 -0.11
C HIS A 401 -9.48 -14.96 0.36
N PHE A 402 -9.91 -16.08 -0.22
CA PHE A 402 -11.15 -16.75 0.18
C PHE A 402 -11.04 -17.30 1.58
N ARG A 403 -9.89 -17.87 1.98
CA ARG A 403 -9.66 -18.24 3.38
C ARG A 403 -9.80 -17.05 4.32
N ILE A 404 -9.25 -15.87 4.00
CA ILE A 404 -9.38 -14.66 4.83
C ILE A 404 -10.83 -14.15 4.83
N LYS A 405 -11.54 -14.28 3.70
CA LYS A 405 -12.94 -13.87 3.55
C LYS A 405 -13.91 -14.78 4.30
N ASP A 406 -13.63 -16.08 4.30
CA ASP A 406 -14.47 -17.13 4.89
C ASP A 406 -14.07 -17.49 6.33
N GLN A 407 -12.85 -17.14 6.77
CA GLN A 407 -12.44 -17.25 8.16
C GLN A 407 -12.91 -16.04 8.97
N VAL A 408 -13.42 -16.34 10.17
CA VAL A 408 -13.33 -15.41 11.30
C VAL A 408 -11.84 -15.14 11.53
N TYR A 409 -11.37 -14.03 10.97
CA TYR A 409 -10.15 -13.30 11.28
C TYR A 409 -8.80 -14.09 11.21
N ARG A 410 -7.86 -13.63 10.37
CA ARG A 410 -6.47 -14.13 10.34
C ARG A 410 -5.51 -13.03 10.81
N VAL A 411 -4.65 -13.39 11.77
CA VAL A 411 -3.56 -12.52 12.27
C VAL A 411 -2.57 -12.17 11.16
N ASP A 412 -2.11 -10.93 11.15
CA ASP A 412 -1.11 -10.40 10.21
C ASP A 412 0.31 -10.69 10.71
N ASP A 413 1.15 -11.21 9.81
CA ASP A 413 2.53 -11.62 10.12
C ASP A 413 3.38 -10.41 10.53
N ASP A 414 3.10 -9.23 9.97
CA ASP A 414 3.87 -8.00 10.21
C ASP A 414 3.60 -7.38 11.59
N PHE A 415 2.57 -7.84 12.30
CA PHE A 415 2.13 -7.33 13.61
C PHE A 415 2.16 -8.41 14.68
N LEU A 416 2.75 -9.58 14.39
CA LEU A 416 2.89 -10.60 15.40
C LEU A 416 3.90 -10.22 16.47
N VAL A 417 3.44 -10.34 17.72
CA VAL A 417 4.27 -10.27 18.90
C VAL A 417 4.10 -11.55 19.71
N GLU A 418 5.20 -12.06 20.28
CA GLU A 418 5.14 -13.20 21.20
C GLU A 418 4.33 -12.80 22.45
N GLU A 419 3.65 -13.76 23.07
CA GLU A 419 2.81 -13.55 24.26
C GLU A 419 3.48 -12.73 25.36
N SER A 420 4.75 -13.02 25.69
CA SER A 420 5.50 -12.27 26.70
C SER A 420 5.66 -10.79 26.36
N GLU A 421 5.86 -10.47 25.08
CA GLU A 421 5.96 -9.10 24.56
C GLU A 421 4.59 -8.41 24.57
N PHE A 422 3.53 -9.13 24.19
CA PHE A 422 2.18 -8.58 24.23
C PHE A 422 1.72 -8.27 25.66
N VAL A 423 2.03 -9.16 26.61
CA VAL A 423 1.79 -8.89 28.04
C VAL A 423 2.57 -7.66 28.49
N ALA A 424 3.87 -7.58 28.17
CA ALA A 424 4.69 -6.43 28.54
C ALA A 424 4.19 -5.11 27.93
N TYR A 425 3.65 -5.17 26.70
CA TYR A 425 3.01 -4.05 26.02
C TYR A 425 1.72 -3.61 26.72
N LEU A 426 0.81 -4.54 27.01
CA LEU A 426 -0.47 -4.23 27.68
C LEU A 426 -0.25 -3.70 29.09
N VAL A 427 0.68 -4.27 29.86
CA VAL A 427 1.03 -3.78 31.20
C VAL A 427 1.57 -2.35 31.16
N ALA A 428 2.39 -2.01 30.16
CA ALA A 428 2.93 -0.66 30.03
C ALA A 428 1.86 0.36 29.59
N THR A 429 0.93 -0.05 28.72
CA THR A 429 0.02 0.88 28.02
C THR A 429 -1.39 0.96 28.62
N THR A 430 -1.67 0.21 29.68
CA THR A 430 -2.98 0.13 30.34
C THR A 430 -2.83 0.22 31.86
N PRO A 431 -3.88 0.55 32.62
CA PRO A 431 -3.81 0.58 34.08
C PRO A 431 -3.87 -0.83 34.72
N LEU A 432 -3.64 -1.89 33.95
CA LEU A 432 -3.77 -3.27 34.40
C LEU A 432 -2.43 -3.83 34.90
N GLU A 433 -2.48 -4.49 36.05
CA GLU A 433 -1.37 -5.28 36.58
C GLU A 433 -1.13 -6.54 35.73
N ARG A 434 0.12 -7.02 35.74
CA ARG A 434 0.56 -8.18 34.93
C ARG A 434 -0.31 -9.41 35.12
N GLU A 435 -0.62 -9.77 36.36
CA GLU A 435 -1.41 -10.95 36.67
C GLU A 435 -2.81 -10.86 36.03
N CYS A 436 -3.41 -9.66 36.03
CA CYS A 436 -4.70 -9.44 35.40
C CYS A 436 -4.62 -9.57 33.87
N VAL A 437 -3.55 -9.04 33.26
CA VAL A 437 -3.29 -9.18 31.82
C VAL A 437 -3.12 -10.65 31.42
N GLU A 438 -2.37 -11.42 32.18
CA GLU A 438 -2.15 -12.84 31.88
C GLU A 438 -3.46 -13.64 32.01
N GLU A 439 -4.25 -13.41 33.05
CA GLU A 439 -5.58 -14.03 33.22
C GLU A 439 -6.55 -13.65 32.10
N LEU A 440 -6.64 -12.37 31.73
CA LEU A 440 -7.58 -11.91 30.70
C LEU A 440 -7.23 -12.47 29.32
N LEU A 441 -5.94 -12.58 28.99
CA LEU A 441 -5.50 -13.17 27.71
C LEU A 441 -5.83 -14.66 27.65
N ALA A 442 -5.60 -15.39 28.75
CA ALA A 442 -5.94 -16.81 28.83
C ALA A 442 -7.43 -17.07 28.59
N ASP A 443 -8.31 -16.25 29.18
CA ASP A 443 -9.76 -16.32 28.96
C ASP A 443 -10.14 -15.93 27.52
N SER A 444 -9.54 -14.86 27.00
CA SER A 444 -9.85 -14.27 25.70
C SER A 444 -9.50 -15.19 24.53
N LEU A 445 -8.43 -16.00 24.66
CA LEU A 445 -8.08 -17.05 23.70
C LEU A 445 -9.23 -18.04 23.46
N THR A 446 -9.98 -18.38 24.51
CA THR A 446 -11.14 -19.29 24.39
C THR A 446 -12.38 -18.62 23.80
N SER A 447 -12.36 -17.29 23.66
CA SER A 447 -13.49 -16.47 23.23
C SER A 447 -13.32 -15.91 21.80
N GLY A 448 -12.31 -16.37 21.06
CA GLY A 448 -12.10 -16.01 19.66
C GLY A 448 -11.24 -14.77 19.43
N MET A 449 -10.41 -14.38 20.41
CA MET A 449 -9.40 -13.34 20.23
C MET A 449 -8.42 -13.73 19.10
N PRO A 450 -7.98 -12.77 18.26
CA PRO A 450 -6.88 -12.94 17.31
C PRO A 450 -5.60 -13.56 17.90
N TYR A 451 -5.17 -14.73 17.45
CA TYR A 451 -3.83 -15.27 17.78
C TYR A 451 -3.34 -16.28 16.75
N ARG A 452 -2.06 -16.64 16.84
CA ARG A 452 -1.44 -17.78 16.16
C ARG A 452 -0.61 -18.59 17.14
N ARG A 453 -0.75 -19.90 17.06
CA ARG A 453 0.11 -20.84 17.78
C ARG A 453 1.19 -21.39 16.85
N VAL A 454 2.44 -21.28 17.25
CA VAL A 454 3.59 -21.87 16.55
C VAL A 454 4.34 -22.74 17.56
N ALA A 455 4.28 -24.06 17.36
CA ALA A 455 4.72 -25.05 18.35
C ALA A 455 4.02 -24.83 19.72
N ASP A 456 4.80 -24.59 20.78
CA ASP A 456 4.36 -24.32 22.14
C ASP A 456 4.19 -22.84 22.45
N ARG A 457 4.46 -21.94 21.49
CA ARG A 457 4.38 -20.49 21.67
C ARG A 457 3.11 -19.89 21.07
N ILE A 458 2.64 -18.81 21.71
CA ILE A 458 1.51 -18.01 21.27
C ILE A 458 2.02 -16.67 20.76
N TYR A 459 1.49 -16.24 19.63
CA TYR A 459 1.73 -14.95 19.01
C TYR A 459 0.40 -14.23 18.81
N TYR A 460 0.34 -12.98 19.22
CA TYR A 460 -0.83 -12.12 19.05
C TYR A 460 -0.58 -11.14 17.91
N ASP A 461 -1.62 -10.85 17.12
CA ASP A 461 -1.58 -9.66 16.26
C ASP A 461 -1.77 -8.44 17.16
N GLN A 462 -0.72 -7.65 17.38
CA GLN A 462 -0.73 -6.59 18.39
C GLN A 462 -1.90 -5.62 18.21
N ILE A 463 -2.22 -5.25 16.96
CA ILE A 463 -3.25 -4.25 16.65
C ILE A 463 -4.64 -4.83 16.84
N ASP A 464 -4.91 -5.98 16.22
CA ASP A 464 -6.26 -6.53 16.20
C ASP A 464 -6.61 -7.26 17.49
N SER A 465 -5.63 -7.85 18.19
CA SER A 465 -5.85 -8.41 19.52
C SER A 465 -6.16 -7.31 20.53
N TRP A 466 -5.46 -6.16 20.45
CA TRP A 466 -5.77 -4.99 21.27
C TRP A 466 -7.19 -4.46 20.99
N ASN A 467 -7.56 -4.31 19.71
CA ASN A 467 -8.90 -3.88 19.32
C ASN A 467 -9.97 -4.88 19.79
N TRP A 468 -9.69 -6.19 19.70
CA TRP A 468 -10.59 -7.23 20.17
C TRP A 468 -10.82 -7.11 21.68
N LEU A 469 -9.76 -6.95 22.47
CA LEU A 469 -9.85 -6.75 23.92
C LEU A 469 -10.68 -5.51 24.26
N TYR A 470 -10.41 -4.39 23.61
CA TYR A 470 -11.15 -3.14 23.82
C TYR A 470 -12.64 -3.27 23.50
N ASP A 471 -13.00 -4.05 22.48
CA ASP A 471 -14.38 -4.25 22.05
C ASP A 471 -15.12 -5.42 22.74
N HIS A 472 -14.41 -6.35 23.38
CA HIS A 472 -15.00 -7.62 23.86
C HIS A 472 -14.72 -7.97 25.32
N GLU A 473 -13.69 -7.39 25.94
CA GLU A 473 -13.26 -7.76 27.31
C GLU A 473 -13.58 -6.64 28.32
N PRO A 474 -14.63 -6.79 29.15
CA PRO A 474 -15.01 -5.80 30.15
C PRO A 474 -13.90 -5.42 31.12
N ARG A 475 -13.10 -6.37 31.59
CA ARG A 475 -12.00 -6.06 32.53
C ARG A 475 -11.01 -5.09 31.91
N PHE A 476 -10.81 -5.18 30.60
CA PHE A 476 -9.90 -4.33 29.85
C PHE A 476 -10.46 -2.92 29.69
N PHE A 477 -11.65 -2.80 29.12
CA PHE A 477 -12.29 -1.52 28.86
C PHE A 477 -12.68 -0.77 30.15
N GLU A 478 -13.25 -1.45 31.15
CA GLU A 478 -13.70 -0.80 32.38
C GLU A 478 -12.53 -0.26 33.21
N ALA A 479 -11.37 -0.94 33.20
CA ALA A 479 -10.17 -0.47 33.89
C ALA A 479 -9.62 0.81 33.24
N ASP A 480 -9.47 0.80 31.92
CA ASP A 480 -9.07 1.98 31.14
C ASP A 480 -10.02 3.17 31.39
N TYR A 481 -11.33 2.95 31.21
CA TYR A 481 -12.31 4.02 31.40
C TYR A 481 -12.27 4.62 32.80
N ARG A 482 -12.19 3.79 33.85
CA ARG A 482 -12.17 4.27 35.25
C ARG A 482 -10.90 5.07 35.55
N ALA A 483 -9.74 4.63 35.07
CA ALA A 483 -8.49 5.37 35.25
C ALA A 483 -8.54 6.72 34.51
N LEU A 484 -9.10 6.75 33.29
CA LEU A 484 -9.31 8.00 32.56
C LEU A 484 -10.34 8.91 33.24
N GLU A 485 -11.40 8.36 33.85
CA GLU A 485 -12.39 9.13 34.60
C GLU A 485 -11.81 9.72 35.89
N GLU A 486 -11.00 8.96 36.64
CA GLU A 486 -10.27 9.45 37.81
C GLU A 486 -9.37 10.64 37.43
N LYS A 487 -8.60 10.50 36.35
CA LYS A 487 -7.81 11.61 35.81
C LYS A 487 -8.69 12.82 35.45
N ARG A 488 -9.78 12.62 34.72
CA ARG A 488 -10.67 13.73 34.33
C ARG A 488 -11.23 14.47 35.54
N GLN A 489 -11.67 13.74 36.57
CA GLN A 489 -12.22 14.31 37.80
C GLN A 489 -11.19 15.10 38.60
N TYR A 490 -9.90 14.76 38.49
CA TYR A 490 -8.81 15.53 39.08
C TYR A 490 -8.66 16.92 38.43
N PHE A 491 -8.81 17.03 37.10
CA PHE A 491 -8.59 18.28 36.37
C PHE A 491 -9.87 19.10 36.12
N SER A 492 -11.02 18.45 36.10
CA SER A 492 -12.28 19.06 35.66
C SER A 492 -13.48 18.55 36.46
N LYS A 493 -14.59 19.26 36.33
CA LYS A 493 -15.91 18.89 36.87
C LYS A 493 -16.99 19.22 35.84
N ILE A 494 -18.11 18.51 35.91
CA ILE A 494 -19.29 18.84 35.11
C ILE A 494 -20.24 19.67 35.97
N GLU A 495 -20.53 20.90 35.54
CA GLU A 495 -21.50 21.80 36.16
C GLU A 495 -22.53 22.21 35.12
N ASP A 496 -23.84 22.02 35.42
CA ASP A 496 -24.94 22.34 34.50
C ASP A 496 -24.76 21.80 33.06
N ARG A 497 -24.23 20.57 32.96
CA ARG A 497 -23.90 19.86 31.70
C ARG A 497 -22.78 20.51 30.88
N VAL A 498 -21.92 21.32 31.50
CA VAL A 498 -20.73 21.91 30.90
C VAL A 498 -19.50 21.37 31.62
N LEU A 499 -18.46 21.01 30.86
CA LEU A 499 -17.17 20.64 31.41
C LEU A 499 -16.41 21.92 31.81
N VAL A 500 -15.98 21.99 33.07
CA VAL A 500 -15.28 23.15 33.62
C VAL A 500 -13.95 22.69 34.24
N ALA A 501 -12.83 23.25 33.78
CA ALA A 501 -11.54 23.01 34.42
C ALA A 501 -11.54 23.52 35.87
N ARG A 502 -10.84 22.79 36.76
CA ARG A 502 -10.70 23.19 38.17
C ARG A 502 -9.68 24.30 38.35
N ASN A 503 -8.69 24.36 37.47
CA ASN A 503 -7.66 25.37 37.41
C ASN A 503 -7.60 25.92 35.98
N ASP A 504 -7.62 27.25 35.85
CA ASP A 504 -7.48 27.89 34.54
C ASP A 504 -6.10 27.55 33.93
N TRP A 505 -5.04 27.69 34.73
CA TRP A 505 -3.68 27.24 34.41
C TRP A 505 -3.22 26.18 35.41
N GLN A 506 -2.72 25.06 34.91
CA GLN A 506 -2.12 23.99 35.70
C GLN A 506 -0.60 23.94 35.48
N GLY A 507 0.16 24.02 36.57
CA GLY A 507 1.61 23.79 36.55
C GLY A 507 1.94 22.29 36.48
N TYR A 508 2.94 21.94 35.69
CA TYR A 508 3.46 20.59 35.58
C TYR A 508 4.98 20.55 35.70
N ARG A 509 5.49 19.57 36.44
CA ARG A 509 6.84 19.04 36.28
C ARG A 509 6.76 17.76 35.47
N VAL A 510 7.38 17.77 34.29
CA VAL A 510 7.35 16.68 33.32
C VAL A 510 8.73 16.03 33.26
N THR A 511 8.79 14.72 33.44
CA THR A 511 10.00 13.92 33.22
C THR A 511 9.76 12.91 32.11
N TYR A 512 10.53 13.02 31.03
CA TYR A 512 10.52 12.06 29.94
C TYR A 512 11.77 11.18 30.01
N ARG A 513 11.60 9.88 29.81
CA ARG A 513 12.71 8.92 29.69
C ARG A 513 12.55 8.13 28.40
N LEU A 514 13.66 7.89 27.72
CA LEU A 514 13.80 7.04 26.54
C LEU A 514 14.93 6.07 26.78
N GLN A 515 14.63 4.77 26.70
CA GLN A 515 15.61 3.70 26.82
C GLN A 515 15.66 2.94 25.49
N ILE A 516 16.80 2.96 24.81
CA ILE A 516 16.99 2.24 23.54
C ILE A 516 17.73 0.93 23.81
N HIS A 517 17.19 -0.18 23.31
CA HIS A 517 17.78 -1.51 23.46
C HIS A 517 18.65 -1.84 22.23
N PRO A 518 19.94 -2.20 22.39
CA PRO A 518 20.92 -2.30 21.30
C PRO A 518 20.75 -3.52 20.37
N ASN A 519 19.59 -4.17 20.38
CA ASN A 519 19.36 -5.41 19.62
C ASN A 519 19.57 -5.18 18.11
N GLY A 520 20.55 -5.86 17.53
CA GLY A 520 20.87 -5.77 16.10
C GLY A 520 21.83 -4.65 15.72
N ILE A 521 22.42 -3.94 16.69
CA ILE A 521 23.47 -2.94 16.48
C ILE A 521 24.83 -3.50 16.89
N GLU A 522 25.85 -3.31 16.06
CA GLU A 522 27.23 -3.73 16.35
C GLU A 522 27.92 -2.71 17.28
N ALA A 523 28.75 -3.19 18.20
CA ALA A 523 29.54 -2.31 19.07
C ALA A 523 30.43 -1.37 18.24
N GLY A 524 30.44 -0.09 18.60
CA GLY A 524 31.17 0.96 17.88
C GLY A 524 30.43 1.58 16.69
N GLN A 525 29.26 1.05 16.29
CA GLN A 525 28.41 1.73 15.30
C GLN A 525 27.94 3.08 15.85
N ARG A 526 27.86 4.09 14.98
CA ARG A 526 27.41 5.43 15.39
C ARG A 526 25.90 5.49 15.35
N VAL A 527 25.32 5.94 16.47
CA VAL A 527 23.89 6.14 16.66
C VAL A 527 23.66 7.62 16.89
N ARG A 528 22.55 8.16 16.42
CA ARG A 528 22.06 9.47 16.84
C ARG A 528 20.65 9.35 17.38
N VAL A 529 20.31 10.22 18.32
CA VAL A 529 18.95 10.32 18.89
C VAL A 529 18.37 11.70 18.68
N HIS A 530 17.05 11.71 18.55
CA HIS A 530 16.23 12.91 18.45
C HIS A 530 15.12 12.82 19.49
N ILE A 531 15.15 13.70 20.48
CA ILE A 531 14.23 13.65 21.62
C ILE A 531 13.32 14.87 21.55
N PRO A 532 12.01 14.70 21.34
CA PRO A 532 11.10 15.83 21.34
C PRO A 532 10.99 16.43 22.74
N ILE A 533 11.00 17.76 22.82
CA ILE A 533 10.80 18.52 24.05
C ILE A 533 9.55 19.41 23.91
N PRO A 534 8.84 19.74 25.02
CA PRO A 534 7.67 20.60 24.96
C PRO A 534 8.03 21.98 24.37
N VAL A 535 7.07 22.61 23.69
CA VAL A 535 7.25 23.95 23.09
C VAL A 535 6.21 24.93 23.61
N GLU A 536 6.53 26.21 23.64
CA GLU A 536 5.53 27.21 23.98
C GLU A 536 4.49 27.34 22.87
N LYS A 537 3.23 27.51 23.27
CA LYS A 537 2.08 27.78 22.42
C LYS A 537 1.23 28.82 23.10
N GLU A 538 1.12 29.98 22.47
CA GLU A 538 0.27 31.07 22.93
C GLU A 538 -1.16 30.57 23.23
N GLY A 539 -1.69 30.95 24.38
CA GLY A 539 -3.02 30.55 24.85
C GLY A 539 -3.13 29.14 25.45
N HIS A 540 -2.13 28.26 25.32
CA HIS A 540 -2.21 26.88 25.84
C HIS A 540 -1.04 26.47 26.73
N GLN A 541 0.20 26.72 26.33
CA GLN A 541 1.39 26.18 27.00
C GLN A 541 2.49 27.24 27.10
N ARG A 542 2.94 27.54 28.32
CA ARG A 542 3.92 28.61 28.58
C ARG A 542 4.92 28.23 29.67
N TYR A 543 5.99 29.01 29.78
CA TYR A 543 7.03 28.86 30.80
C TYR A 543 7.71 27.49 30.74
N VAL A 544 8.04 27.03 29.53
CA VAL A 544 8.75 25.76 29.36
C VAL A 544 10.22 25.93 29.79
N GLU A 545 10.53 25.49 30.99
CA GLU A 545 11.85 25.60 31.63
C GLU A 545 12.49 24.21 31.76
N MET A 546 13.63 24.00 31.12
CA MET A 546 14.40 22.75 31.24
C MET A 546 15.19 22.74 32.55
N LEU A 547 14.94 21.77 33.42
CA LEU A 547 15.58 21.65 34.74
C LEU A 547 16.76 20.69 34.73
N ALA A 548 16.62 19.56 34.04
CA ALA A 548 17.63 18.52 34.00
C ALA A 548 17.53 17.73 32.69
N TYR A 549 18.65 17.14 32.28
CA TYR A 549 18.71 16.20 31.17
C TYR A 549 19.91 15.29 31.33
N SER A 550 19.79 14.06 30.82
CA SER A 550 20.87 13.07 30.85
C SER A 550 20.92 12.32 29.54
N PRO A 551 22.11 12.17 28.91
CA PRO A 551 23.42 12.62 29.38
C PRO A 551 23.65 14.14 29.27
N GLU A 552 24.54 14.71 30.10
CA GLU A 552 24.86 16.15 30.14
C GLU A 552 25.31 16.70 28.77
N LYS A 553 25.96 15.89 27.95
CA LYS A 553 26.42 16.30 26.61
C LYS A 553 25.28 16.66 25.64
N MET A 554 24.03 16.35 25.96
CA MET A 554 22.88 16.74 25.14
C MET A 554 22.66 18.26 25.09
N GLU A 555 23.24 19.04 26.03
CA GLU A 555 23.13 20.51 26.07
C GLU A 555 23.45 21.17 24.71
N GLY A 556 24.50 20.69 24.04
CA GLY A 556 24.93 21.22 22.74
C GLY A 556 23.99 20.91 21.56
N HIS A 557 22.92 20.13 21.81
CA HIS A 557 21.96 19.67 20.80
C HIS A 557 20.55 20.24 21.01
N PHE A 558 20.35 21.12 22.00
CA PHE A 558 19.06 21.78 22.20
C PHE A 558 18.72 22.69 21.04
N ALA A 559 17.63 22.37 20.35
CA ALA A 559 17.01 23.17 19.32
C ALA A 559 15.61 23.58 19.81
N GLN A 560 15.55 24.44 20.84
CA GLN A 560 14.31 24.78 21.54
C GLN A 560 13.23 25.36 20.61
N SER A 561 13.62 26.20 19.65
CA SER A 561 12.70 26.73 18.63
C SER A 561 12.11 25.65 17.70
N MET A 562 12.82 24.52 17.55
CA MET A 562 12.37 23.37 16.79
C MET A 562 11.66 22.34 17.67
N GLY A 563 11.73 22.45 19.00
CA GLY A 563 11.17 21.53 19.98
C GLY A 563 11.86 20.17 20.05
N PHE A 564 13.18 20.13 19.90
CA PHE A 564 13.96 18.89 20.05
C PHE A 564 15.30 19.08 20.76
N ILE A 565 15.79 18.00 21.36
CA ILE A 565 17.22 17.69 21.40
C ILE A 565 17.53 16.97 20.09
N TYR A 566 18.21 17.65 19.16
CA TYR A 566 18.31 17.20 17.77
C TYR A 566 19.66 16.55 17.45
N GLY A 567 19.61 15.28 17.08
CA GLY A 567 20.72 14.54 16.49
C GLY A 567 21.93 14.35 17.41
N TYR A 568 21.71 14.15 18.71
CA TYR A 568 22.79 13.81 19.65
C TYR A 568 23.40 12.46 19.28
N GLY A 569 24.70 12.46 18.94
CA GLY A 569 25.41 11.28 18.44
C GLY A 569 26.30 10.60 19.47
N PHE A 570 26.35 9.26 19.46
CA PHE A 570 27.23 8.45 20.30
C PHE A 570 27.63 7.15 19.60
N GLU A 571 28.65 6.45 20.13
CA GLU A 571 29.04 5.12 19.66
C GLU A 571 28.33 4.05 20.48
N ALA A 572 27.75 3.07 19.80
CA ALA A 572 27.02 1.96 20.38
C ALA A 572 27.92 1.14 21.32
N GLY A 573 27.56 1.08 22.60
CA GLY A 573 28.22 0.28 23.64
C GLY A 573 27.34 -0.87 24.14
N GLU A 574 27.79 -1.56 25.18
CA GLU A 574 26.99 -2.57 25.87
C GLU A 574 25.82 -1.94 26.66
N GLY A 575 24.70 -2.68 26.74
CA GLY A 575 23.55 -2.33 27.56
C GLY A 575 22.53 -1.40 26.90
N PRO A 576 21.37 -1.20 27.55
CA PRO A 576 20.41 -0.21 27.10
C PRO A 576 21.00 1.21 27.19
N TRP A 577 20.58 2.10 26.30
CA TRP A 577 21.02 3.49 26.28
C TRP A 577 19.91 4.39 26.78
N ASP A 578 20.13 5.02 27.93
CA ASP A 578 19.16 5.86 28.61
C ASP A 578 19.34 7.34 28.28
N PHE A 579 18.22 7.97 27.96
CA PHE A 579 18.11 9.40 27.76
C PHE A 579 16.94 9.93 28.56
N SER A 580 17.08 11.13 29.11
CA SER A 580 15.98 11.76 29.84
C SER A 580 16.06 13.27 29.84
N TYR A 581 14.92 13.89 30.08
CA TYR A 581 14.84 15.28 30.48
C TYR A 581 13.74 15.50 31.53
N THR A 582 13.92 16.54 32.33
CA THR A 582 12.91 17.08 33.24
C THR A 582 12.72 18.56 32.92
N CYS A 583 11.47 18.99 32.77
CA CYS A 583 11.11 20.39 32.59
C CYS A 583 9.89 20.77 33.43
N GLU A 584 9.75 22.06 33.70
CA GLU A 584 8.52 22.65 34.22
C GLU A 584 7.82 23.45 33.12
N LEU A 585 6.50 23.47 33.15
CA LEU A 585 5.66 24.24 32.23
C LEU A 585 4.27 24.45 32.84
N SER A 586 3.49 25.39 32.29
CA SER A 586 2.08 25.59 32.65
C SER A 586 1.18 25.38 31.44
N VAL A 587 0.06 24.68 31.63
CA VAL A 587 -0.93 24.40 30.60
C VAL A 587 -2.28 24.98 30.97
N CYS A 588 -2.94 25.64 30.02
CA CYS A 588 -4.27 26.21 30.15
C CYS A 588 -5.32 25.33 29.47
N GLU A 589 -6.56 25.44 29.89
CA GLU A 589 -7.69 25.07 29.04
C GLU A 589 -7.80 26.06 27.87
N GLN A 590 -7.81 25.59 26.62
CA GLN A 590 -8.18 26.42 25.47
C GLN A 590 -9.70 26.40 25.31
N ARG A 591 -10.29 27.58 25.21
CA ARG A 591 -11.72 27.75 24.93
C ARG A 591 -11.92 28.55 23.65
N ARG A 592 -13.08 28.34 23.03
CA ARG A 592 -13.57 29.23 21.98
C ARG A 592 -13.84 30.60 22.58
N GLU A 593 -13.12 31.63 22.13
CA GLU A 593 -13.43 33.02 22.45
C GLU A 593 -14.41 33.57 21.41
N GLU A 594 -15.61 33.94 21.84
CA GLU A 594 -16.61 34.57 20.97
C GLU A 594 -16.34 36.08 20.85
N GLY A 595 -16.21 36.59 19.61
CA GLY A 595 -16.44 38.02 19.34
C GLY A 595 -15.24 38.89 18.95
N GLU A 596 -14.10 38.33 18.54
CA GLU A 596 -13.00 39.12 17.93
C GLU A 596 -12.84 38.77 16.44
N ASP A 597 -13.11 39.72 15.53
CA ASP A 597 -12.69 39.59 14.11
C ASP A 597 -11.16 39.67 14.08
N VAL A 598 -10.52 38.51 14.09
CA VAL A 598 -9.06 38.37 14.00
C VAL A 598 -8.52 38.58 12.58
N GLY A 599 -9.41 38.86 11.62
CA GLY A 599 -9.06 39.11 10.22
C GLY A 599 -8.74 37.84 9.43
N PRO A 600 -8.19 37.97 8.21
CA PRO A 600 -7.79 36.82 7.40
C PRO A 600 -6.39 36.29 7.79
N LEU A 601 -6.19 34.98 7.65
CA LEU A 601 -4.86 34.38 7.71
C LEU A 601 -3.90 35.03 6.69
N ALA A 602 -2.61 35.08 7.06
CA ALA A 602 -1.56 35.43 6.13
C ALA A 602 -1.65 34.55 4.86
N PRO A 603 -1.52 35.10 3.64
CA PRO A 603 -1.76 34.34 2.41
C PRO A 603 -0.95 33.04 2.30
N THR A 604 0.31 33.06 2.73
CA THR A 604 1.19 31.88 2.72
C THR A 604 0.70 30.78 3.67
N GLU A 605 0.25 31.16 4.87
CA GLU A 605 -0.30 30.22 5.84
C GLU A 605 -1.65 29.69 5.38
N ARG A 606 -2.51 30.54 4.81
CA ARG A 606 -3.79 30.14 4.24
C ARG A 606 -3.61 29.09 3.14
N THR A 607 -2.70 29.31 2.19
CA THR A 607 -2.41 28.34 1.12
C THR A 607 -1.97 26.99 1.70
N ARG A 608 -1.01 27.00 2.64
CA ARG A 608 -0.53 25.77 3.29
C ARG A 608 -1.65 25.03 4.04
N CYS A 609 -2.54 25.76 4.71
CA CYS A 609 -3.61 25.17 5.51
C CYS A 609 -4.83 24.75 4.67
N LEU A 610 -4.83 25.02 3.37
CA LEU A 610 -5.83 24.58 2.40
C LEU A 610 -5.30 23.54 1.41
N GLU A 611 -4.02 23.21 1.47
CA GLU A 611 -3.40 22.25 0.58
C GLU A 611 -3.89 20.81 0.87
N PHE A 612 -4.32 20.10 -0.17
CA PHE A 612 -4.70 18.68 -0.12
C PHE A 612 -4.40 18.00 -1.47
N GLU A 613 -4.35 16.66 -1.48
CA GLU A 613 -4.15 15.86 -2.69
C GLU A 613 -5.40 15.94 -3.58
N GLU A 614 -5.32 16.46 -4.81
CA GLU A 614 -6.51 16.73 -5.65
C GLU A 614 -7.38 15.48 -5.92
N ASN A 615 -6.77 14.29 -6.02
CA ASN A 615 -7.46 13.02 -6.21
C ASN A 615 -8.40 12.64 -5.03
N ILE A 616 -8.30 13.31 -3.88
CA ILE A 616 -9.23 13.14 -2.76
C ILE A 616 -10.65 13.53 -3.15
N LEU A 617 -10.81 14.51 -4.05
CA LEU A 617 -12.11 15.00 -4.51
C LEU A 617 -12.85 13.99 -5.40
N GLN A 618 -12.09 13.06 -5.99
CA GLN A 618 -12.60 12.02 -6.88
C GLN A 618 -12.97 10.73 -6.13
N GLN A 619 -12.61 10.61 -4.85
CA GLN A 619 -12.95 9.43 -4.05
C GLN A 619 -14.47 9.37 -3.80
N PRO A 620 -15.17 8.26 -4.12
CA PRO A 620 -16.62 8.17 -4.00
C PRO A 620 -17.14 8.49 -2.60
N GLU A 621 -16.43 8.08 -1.56
CA GLU A 621 -16.80 8.35 -0.17
C GLU A 621 -16.78 9.85 0.12
N VAL A 622 -15.78 10.57 -0.40
CA VAL A 622 -15.63 12.01 -0.23
C VAL A 622 -16.69 12.74 -1.05
N VAL A 623 -16.94 12.34 -2.30
CA VAL A 623 -18.02 12.92 -3.14
C VAL A 623 -19.37 12.81 -2.43
N ARG A 624 -19.73 11.59 -1.97
CA ARG A 624 -20.97 11.34 -1.23
C ARG A 624 -21.06 12.19 0.04
N PHE A 625 -19.97 12.27 0.79
CA PHE A 625 -19.95 13.03 2.03
C PHE A 625 -20.10 14.55 1.79
N ARG A 626 -19.42 15.10 0.79
CA ARG A 626 -19.48 16.52 0.43
C ARG A 626 -20.85 16.93 -0.13
N ALA A 627 -21.55 16.02 -0.82
CA ALA A 627 -22.92 16.26 -1.27
C ALA A 627 -23.87 16.64 -0.11
N LEU A 628 -23.61 16.13 1.10
CA LEU A 628 -24.40 16.47 2.31
C LEU A 628 -24.19 17.91 2.81
N MET A 629 -23.15 18.60 2.35
CA MET A 629 -22.74 19.93 2.83
C MET A 629 -22.97 21.05 1.80
N GLN A 630 -23.49 20.74 0.61
CA GLN A 630 -23.62 21.71 -0.50
C GLN A 630 -24.43 22.97 -0.13
N ASP A 631 -25.47 22.80 0.68
CA ASP A 631 -26.37 23.90 1.08
C ASP A 631 -25.99 24.55 2.43
N VAL A 632 -24.83 24.20 2.99
CA VAL A 632 -24.36 24.75 4.27
C VAL A 632 -23.48 25.96 3.98
N ALA A 633 -23.94 27.15 4.37
CA ALA A 633 -23.27 28.40 4.00
C ALA A 633 -22.09 28.79 4.91
N ASP A 634 -22.08 28.33 6.15
CA ASP A 634 -21.15 28.76 7.19
C ASP A 634 -20.03 27.73 7.42
N ASP A 635 -18.78 28.22 7.55
CA ASP A 635 -17.59 27.37 7.71
C ASP A 635 -17.60 26.62 9.04
N GLU A 636 -18.06 27.25 10.13
CA GLU A 636 -18.18 26.59 11.44
C GLU A 636 -19.25 25.49 11.39
N ALA A 637 -20.41 25.77 10.78
CA ALA A 637 -21.47 24.78 10.59
C ALA A 637 -21.01 23.58 9.75
N LYS A 638 -20.26 23.81 8.67
CA LYS A 638 -19.64 22.72 7.89
C LYS A 638 -18.66 21.92 8.72
N ALA A 639 -17.74 22.59 9.42
CA ALA A 639 -16.78 21.92 10.30
C ALA A 639 -17.49 21.10 11.39
N ARG A 640 -18.57 21.61 11.97
CA ARG A 640 -19.39 20.90 12.95
C ARG A 640 -20.04 19.66 12.35
N MET A 641 -20.58 19.75 11.13
CA MET A 641 -21.15 18.59 10.43
C MET A 641 -20.09 17.51 10.15
N ILE A 642 -18.88 17.90 9.74
CA ILE A 642 -17.75 16.99 9.58
C ILE A 642 -17.41 16.33 10.92
N TYR A 643 -17.29 17.14 11.98
CA TYR A 643 -17.01 16.68 13.32
C TYR A 643 -18.04 15.66 13.79
N ASP A 644 -19.32 15.98 13.76
CA ASP A 644 -20.41 15.12 14.21
C ASP A 644 -20.46 13.80 13.41
N ALA A 645 -20.17 13.84 12.11
CA ALA A 645 -20.12 12.65 11.28
C ALA A 645 -18.98 11.69 11.68
N ILE A 646 -17.88 12.21 12.23
CA ILE A 646 -16.76 11.42 12.72
C ILE A 646 -16.99 11.07 14.20
N ALA A 647 -17.12 12.06 15.08
CA ALA A 647 -17.27 11.92 16.52
C ALA A 647 -18.46 11.05 16.94
N ASN A 648 -19.61 11.16 16.25
CA ASN A 648 -20.82 10.44 16.69
C ASN A 648 -21.00 9.08 16.03
N LYS A 649 -20.40 8.85 14.85
CA LYS A 649 -20.61 7.62 14.05
C LYS A 649 -19.40 6.68 14.01
N LYS A 650 -18.24 7.13 14.48
CA LYS A 650 -17.00 6.36 14.46
C LYS A 650 -16.58 5.94 15.86
N ARG A 651 -15.78 4.89 15.94
CA ARG A 651 -15.23 4.33 17.18
C ARG A 651 -13.72 4.48 17.22
N PHE A 652 -13.15 4.46 18.42
CA PHE A 652 -11.71 4.37 18.56
C PHE A 652 -11.24 2.97 18.17
N LYS A 653 -10.25 2.89 17.28
CA LYS A 653 -9.67 1.63 16.82
C LYS A 653 -8.23 1.86 16.36
N LYS A 654 -7.30 1.00 16.79
CA LYS A 654 -5.93 1.01 16.26
C LYS A 654 -5.94 0.56 14.80
N THR A 655 -5.16 1.22 13.96
CA THR A 655 -5.07 0.92 12.52
C THR A 655 -3.73 0.28 12.19
N LYS A 656 -3.69 -0.49 11.10
CA LYS A 656 -2.46 -1.08 10.55
C LYS A 656 -1.74 -0.17 9.55
N ASP A 657 -2.26 1.03 9.32
CA ASP A 657 -1.61 1.98 8.43
C ASP A 657 -0.38 2.58 9.10
N ARG A 658 0.79 2.24 8.56
CA ARG A 658 2.09 2.76 9.01
C ARG A 658 2.40 4.14 8.45
N ILE A 659 1.76 4.53 7.34
CA ILE A 659 2.04 5.78 6.62
C ILE A 659 1.10 6.89 7.13
N GLN A 660 -0.12 6.52 7.50
CA GLN A 660 -1.15 7.39 8.09
C GLN A 660 -1.50 8.60 7.22
N ASN A 661 -1.30 8.54 5.90
CA ASN A 661 -1.46 9.71 5.02
C ASN A 661 -2.91 10.23 4.97
N ASN A 662 -3.08 11.44 4.43
CA ASN A 662 -4.37 12.14 4.40
C ASN A 662 -5.41 11.41 3.54
N LEU A 663 -5.05 10.94 2.35
CA LEU A 663 -5.96 10.22 1.46
C LEU A 663 -6.47 8.93 2.11
N TYR A 664 -5.57 8.07 2.58
CA TYR A 664 -5.91 6.83 3.28
C TYR A 664 -6.79 7.13 4.50
N SER A 665 -6.37 8.07 5.35
CA SER A 665 -7.09 8.40 6.58
C SER A 665 -8.53 8.84 6.28
N THR A 666 -8.72 9.62 5.22
CA THR A 666 -10.04 10.12 4.81
C THR A 666 -10.92 9.00 4.29
N VAL A 667 -10.44 8.22 3.31
CA VAL A 667 -11.21 7.11 2.72
C VAL A 667 -11.50 6.04 3.77
N ALA A 668 -10.51 5.67 4.59
CA ALA A 668 -10.67 4.69 5.65
C ALA A 668 -11.68 5.17 6.71
N THR A 669 -11.62 6.43 7.15
CA THR A 669 -12.58 6.96 8.13
C THR A 669 -14.00 7.00 7.56
N LEU A 670 -14.18 7.34 6.29
CA LEU A 670 -15.51 7.37 5.67
C LEU A 670 -16.06 5.96 5.38
N SER A 671 -15.19 5.00 5.06
CA SER A 671 -15.56 3.62 4.71
C SER A 671 -15.68 2.66 5.90
N ASP A 672 -14.84 2.82 6.92
CA ASP A 672 -14.80 1.99 8.12
C ASP A 672 -15.57 2.67 9.28
N SER A 673 -15.86 1.87 10.29
CA SER A 673 -16.53 2.20 11.55
C SER A 673 -15.64 2.87 12.60
N GLY A 674 -14.32 3.02 12.37
CA GLY A 674 -13.43 3.58 13.39
C GLY A 674 -12.05 3.99 12.90
N GLY A 675 -11.26 4.50 13.84
CA GLY A 675 -9.88 4.95 13.64
C GLY A 675 -9.28 5.46 14.96
N HIS A 676 -7.98 5.78 14.96
CA HIS A 676 -7.32 6.40 16.12
C HIS A 676 -7.11 7.90 15.88
N CYS A 677 -6.54 8.61 16.85
CA CYS A 677 -6.41 10.07 16.85
C CYS A 677 -5.83 10.64 15.54
N ILE A 678 -4.84 9.99 14.92
CA ILE A 678 -4.21 10.44 13.67
C ILE A 678 -5.16 10.27 12.49
N THR A 679 -5.75 9.07 12.34
CA THR A 679 -6.67 8.76 11.23
C THR A 679 -7.89 9.70 11.24
N LEU A 680 -8.51 9.87 12.41
CA LEU A 680 -9.72 10.68 12.57
C LEU A 680 -9.41 12.17 12.34
N THR A 681 -8.30 12.66 12.91
CA THR A 681 -7.89 14.06 12.74
C THR A 681 -7.52 14.39 11.29
N ARG A 682 -6.76 13.53 10.62
CA ARG A 682 -6.38 13.75 9.22
C ARG A 682 -7.58 13.69 8.28
N ALA A 683 -8.53 12.79 8.53
CA ALA A 683 -9.79 12.78 7.80
C ALA A 683 -10.57 14.09 7.99
N PHE A 684 -10.68 14.58 9.22
CA PHE A 684 -11.32 15.85 9.53
C PHE A 684 -10.63 17.03 8.80
N ILE A 685 -9.31 17.14 8.90
CA ILE A 685 -8.51 18.18 8.24
C ILE A 685 -8.72 18.14 6.73
N SER A 686 -8.61 16.96 6.11
CA SER A 686 -8.83 16.78 4.67
C SER A 686 -10.21 17.27 4.25
N LEU A 687 -11.27 16.84 4.95
CA LEU A 687 -12.65 17.23 4.63
C LEU A 687 -12.86 18.74 4.79
N CYS A 688 -12.34 19.35 5.87
CA CYS A 688 -12.37 20.81 6.05
C CYS A 688 -11.69 21.53 4.87
N ARG A 689 -10.51 21.08 4.46
CA ARG A 689 -9.77 21.70 3.36
C ARG A 689 -10.49 21.57 2.01
N THR A 690 -11.16 20.45 1.75
CA THR A 690 -12.00 20.29 0.54
C THR A 690 -13.18 21.25 0.49
N GLU A 691 -13.61 21.76 1.65
CA GLU A 691 -14.67 22.77 1.79
C GLU A 691 -14.14 24.20 1.89
N GLY A 692 -12.83 24.41 1.76
CA GLY A 692 -12.21 25.74 1.80
C GLY A 692 -11.92 26.26 3.21
N ILE A 693 -12.04 25.41 4.24
CA ILE A 693 -11.79 25.75 5.65
C ILE A 693 -10.31 25.50 5.96
N PRO A 694 -9.51 26.53 6.31
CA PRO A 694 -8.11 26.33 6.65
C PRO A 694 -7.98 25.49 7.91
N ALA A 695 -7.27 24.37 7.79
CA ALA A 695 -7.10 23.42 8.90
C ALA A 695 -5.63 23.00 9.01
N ARG A 696 -5.15 22.81 10.23
CA ARG A 696 -3.79 22.32 10.51
C ARG A 696 -3.78 21.26 11.58
N GLU A 697 -2.73 20.47 11.55
CA GLU A 697 -2.49 19.39 12.48
C GLU A 697 -1.61 19.88 13.63
N ILE A 698 -1.97 19.51 14.86
CA ILE A 698 -1.19 19.74 16.07
C ILE A 698 -0.78 18.38 16.66
N ASN A 699 0.47 18.30 17.13
CA ASN A 699 1.07 17.10 17.67
C ASN A 699 1.52 17.33 19.11
N GLY A 700 1.30 16.33 19.96
CA GLY A 700 1.61 16.42 21.38
C GLY A 700 1.62 15.08 22.09
N ALA A 701 1.51 15.15 23.41
CA ALA A 701 1.35 14.01 24.29
C ALA A 701 0.13 14.19 25.19
N LEU A 702 -0.56 13.09 25.49
CA LEU A 702 -1.60 13.06 26.51
C LEU A 702 -0.97 12.65 27.84
N ILE A 703 -1.31 13.34 28.92
CA ILE A 703 -0.91 12.91 30.26
C ILE A 703 -1.48 11.50 30.55
N GLY A 704 -0.67 10.63 31.15
CA GLY A 704 -0.99 9.21 31.37
C GLY A 704 -2.01 8.93 32.47
N TYR A 705 -1.99 7.72 33.04
CA TYR A 705 -2.89 7.31 34.11
C TYR A 705 -2.44 7.84 35.48
N PRO A 706 -3.34 7.96 36.47
CA PRO A 706 -2.96 8.29 37.85
C PRO A 706 -1.91 7.31 38.41
N ASP A 707 -0.84 7.85 39.01
CA ASP A 707 0.29 7.13 39.63
C ASP A 707 0.55 7.63 41.08
N GLY A 708 -0.47 8.23 41.68
CA GLY A 708 -0.42 8.87 42.98
C GLY A 708 -1.14 10.22 42.99
N GLU A 709 -1.26 10.82 44.17
CA GLU A 709 -1.92 12.12 44.32
C GLU A 709 -1.17 13.20 43.51
N GLY A 710 -1.88 13.80 42.55
CA GLY A 710 -1.31 14.81 41.65
C GLY A 710 -0.24 14.29 40.69
N ARG A 711 -0.07 12.97 40.55
CA ARG A 711 0.95 12.34 39.71
C ARG A 711 0.32 11.46 38.64
N PHE A 712 0.88 11.51 37.45
CA PHE A 712 0.41 10.77 36.29
C PHE A 712 1.57 10.18 35.51
N ARG A 713 1.36 9.01 34.91
CA ARG A 713 2.41 8.27 34.21
C ARG A 713 1.88 7.60 32.96
N ALA A 714 2.57 7.80 31.84
CA ALA A 714 2.37 7.05 30.60
C ALA A 714 3.64 6.28 30.27
N GLU A 715 3.49 5.05 29.76
CA GLU A 715 4.60 4.24 29.26
C GLU A 715 4.30 3.75 27.84
N GLY A 716 5.34 3.65 27.02
CA GLY A 716 5.27 3.14 25.66
C GLY A 716 6.36 2.11 25.41
N ARG A 717 6.00 1.03 24.70
CA ARG A 717 6.95 -0.02 24.27
C ARG A 717 6.99 -0.07 22.75
N SER A 718 8.14 0.31 22.19
CA SER A 718 8.34 0.50 20.74
C SER A 718 7.30 1.41 20.07
N GLU A 719 6.62 2.23 20.87
CA GLU A 719 5.63 3.22 20.47
C GLU A 719 5.98 4.53 21.19
N SER A 720 6.04 5.63 20.43
CA SER A 720 6.30 6.95 21.00
C SER A 720 5.07 7.44 21.78
N LEU A 721 5.30 7.97 22.99
CA LEU A 721 4.27 8.69 23.76
C LEU A 721 3.96 10.09 23.17
N ILE A 722 4.84 10.58 22.30
CA ILE A 722 4.75 11.88 21.65
C ILE A 722 4.30 11.63 20.21
N GLY A 723 3.04 11.92 19.92
CA GLY A 723 2.35 11.52 18.68
C GLY A 723 0.83 11.62 18.74
N HIS A 724 0.23 11.94 19.90
CA HIS A 724 -1.18 12.28 19.99
C HIS A 724 -1.46 13.50 19.10
N THR A 725 -2.53 13.41 18.30
CA THR A 725 -2.78 14.34 17.20
C THR A 725 -4.21 14.88 17.27
N TRP A 726 -4.37 16.19 17.11
CA TRP A 726 -5.66 16.87 16.98
C TRP A 726 -5.59 17.98 15.93
N ALA A 727 -6.73 18.56 15.58
CA ALA A 727 -6.83 19.61 14.57
C ALA A 727 -6.97 20.99 15.20
N GLU A 728 -6.55 22.00 14.46
CA GLU A 728 -7.06 23.36 14.61
C GLU A 728 -7.64 23.81 13.27
N ILE A 729 -8.81 24.43 13.29
CA ILE A 729 -9.39 25.11 12.12
C ILE A 729 -9.34 26.61 12.33
N TYR A 730 -9.24 27.37 11.25
CA TYR A 730 -9.28 28.82 11.31
C TYR A 730 -10.66 29.32 10.90
N LEU A 731 -11.32 29.99 11.82
CA LEU A 731 -12.57 30.71 11.59
C LEU A 731 -12.30 32.20 11.70
N ARG A 732 -12.83 33.00 10.78
CA ARG A 732 -12.57 34.45 10.76
C ARG A 732 -13.02 35.15 12.05
N GLU A 733 -14.12 34.69 12.64
CA GLU A 733 -14.75 35.33 13.80
C GLU A 733 -14.20 34.84 15.15
N SER A 734 -13.27 33.86 15.14
CA SER A 734 -12.77 33.22 16.38
C SER A 734 -11.30 32.77 16.31
N GLY A 735 -10.62 32.95 15.17
CA GLY A 735 -9.25 32.53 14.97
C GLY A 735 -9.05 31.02 14.94
N TRP A 736 -7.92 30.57 15.47
CA TRP A 736 -7.59 29.15 15.53
C TRP A 736 -8.39 28.47 16.63
N MET A 737 -9.31 27.59 16.21
CA MET A 737 -10.19 26.83 17.08
C MET A 737 -9.75 25.35 17.12
N PRO A 738 -9.51 24.77 18.31
CA PRO A 738 -9.11 23.37 18.42
C PRO A 738 -10.30 22.42 18.16
N VAL A 739 -10.02 21.28 17.55
CA VAL A 739 -10.97 20.18 17.35
C VAL A 739 -10.30 18.86 17.68
N GLU A 740 -10.90 18.11 18.61
CA GLU A 740 -10.34 16.89 19.18
C GLU A 740 -11.38 15.75 19.21
N PHE A 741 -10.92 14.52 19.01
CA PHE A 741 -11.76 13.33 18.89
C PHE A 741 -11.74 12.42 20.12
N HIS A 742 -11.08 12.84 21.20
CA HIS A 742 -11.00 12.07 22.44
C HIS A 742 -12.38 11.77 23.07
N GLY A 743 -13.40 12.57 22.78
CA GLY A 743 -14.80 12.28 23.14
C GLY A 743 -15.28 10.89 22.71
N ILE A 744 -14.74 10.35 21.60
CA ILE A 744 -15.04 8.98 21.14
C ILE A 744 -14.60 7.91 22.18
N VAL A 745 -13.48 8.13 22.86
CA VAL A 745 -12.89 7.16 23.81
C VAL A 745 -13.61 7.18 25.16
N ILE A 746 -14.23 8.32 25.50
CA ILE A 746 -14.81 8.57 26.83
C ILE A 746 -16.34 8.76 26.81
N GLY A 747 -16.96 8.65 25.63
CA GLY A 747 -18.39 8.73 25.39
C GLY A 747 -19.01 7.39 24.94
N GLU A 748 -20.24 7.45 24.42
CA GLU A 748 -21.02 6.25 24.07
C GLU A 748 -20.36 5.39 22.98
N GLN A 749 -19.59 6.03 22.11
CA GLN A 749 -18.88 5.44 20.98
C GLN A 749 -17.76 4.50 21.43
N ALA A 750 -17.34 4.58 22.70
CA ALA A 750 -16.40 3.66 23.31
C ALA A 750 -17.07 2.33 23.69
N MET A 751 -18.39 2.30 23.94
CA MET A 751 -19.09 1.10 24.42
C MET A 751 -19.51 0.17 23.28
N THR A 752 -19.26 -1.13 23.43
CA THR A 752 -19.92 -2.19 22.65
C THR A 752 -20.96 -2.90 23.50
N LYS A 753 -21.70 -3.83 22.89
CA LYS A 753 -22.56 -4.78 23.63
C LYS A 753 -21.80 -5.69 24.60
N ASN A 754 -20.47 -5.80 24.46
CA ASN A 754 -19.65 -6.80 25.12
C ASN A 754 -18.62 -6.22 26.11
N ASN A 755 -18.14 -4.99 25.93
CA ASN A 755 -16.98 -4.44 26.64
C ASN A 755 -17.31 -3.71 27.96
N VAL A 756 -18.57 -3.60 28.36
CA VAL A 756 -18.94 -3.01 29.65
C VAL A 756 -20.10 -3.78 30.26
N ARG A 757 -19.95 -4.21 31.51
CA ARG A 757 -20.97 -4.97 32.25
C ARG A 757 -21.51 -4.21 33.45
N ASP A 758 -20.76 -3.28 34.04
CA ASP A 758 -21.25 -2.44 35.15
C ASP A 758 -22.36 -1.49 34.69
N PRO A 759 -23.63 -1.69 35.13
CA PRO A 759 -24.75 -0.83 34.72
C PRO A 759 -24.59 0.63 35.15
N ARG A 760 -23.88 0.88 36.26
CA ARG A 760 -23.61 2.25 36.74
C ARG A 760 -22.65 2.96 35.80
N LEU A 761 -21.64 2.24 35.32
CA LEU A 761 -20.67 2.77 34.36
C LEU A 761 -21.34 3.06 33.01
N VAL A 762 -22.20 2.15 32.52
CA VAL A 762 -23.00 2.40 31.30
C VAL A 762 -23.85 3.66 31.43
N GLN A 763 -24.51 3.84 32.58
CA GLN A 763 -25.32 5.04 32.83
C GLN A 763 -24.45 6.30 32.85
N LEU A 764 -23.31 6.26 33.55
CA LEU A 764 -22.35 7.36 33.61
C LEU A 764 -21.88 7.78 32.21
N ILE A 765 -21.47 6.82 31.38
CA ILE A 765 -20.99 7.07 30.01
C ILE A 765 -22.08 7.74 29.17
N LYS A 766 -23.33 7.28 29.26
CA LYS A 766 -24.44 7.86 28.50
C LYS A 766 -24.82 9.26 28.95
N GLU A 767 -24.72 9.52 30.25
CA GLU A 767 -25.07 10.83 30.82
C GLU A 767 -23.99 11.89 30.52
N GLN A 768 -22.71 11.51 30.62
CA GLN A 768 -21.58 12.43 30.47
C GLN A 768 -20.99 12.46 29.05
N GLY A 769 -21.09 11.37 28.29
CA GLY A 769 -20.52 11.24 26.95
C GLY A 769 -20.85 12.39 26.00
N PRO A 770 -22.13 12.80 25.88
CA PRO A 770 -22.49 13.95 25.04
C PRO A 770 -21.81 15.26 25.46
N VAL A 771 -21.59 15.48 26.77
CA VAL A 771 -20.89 16.67 27.28
C VAL A 771 -19.45 16.69 26.79
N TYR A 772 -18.77 15.54 26.79
CA TYR A 772 -17.39 15.43 26.30
C TYR A 772 -17.29 15.59 24.79
N SER A 773 -18.17 14.95 24.02
CA SER A 773 -18.18 15.07 22.57
C SER A 773 -18.46 16.50 22.12
N ASP A 774 -19.40 17.20 22.77
CA ASP A 774 -19.65 18.61 22.44
C ASP A 774 -18.50 19.54 22.86
N TYR A 775 -17.84 19.27 23.99
CA TYR A 775 -16.72 20.06 24.49
C TYR A 775 -15.55 20.12 23.49
N TYR A 776 -15.12 18.98 22.95
CA TYR A 776 -13.92 18.91 22.10
C TYR A 776 -14.09 19.50 20.69
N PHE A 777 -15.27 20.00 20.33
CA PHE A 777 -15.43 20.90 19.19
C PHE A 777 -15.33 22.35 19.68
N GLY A 778 -14.11 22.90 19.63
CA GLY A 778 -13.83 24.28 20.04
C GLY A 778 -13.12 24.44 21.39
N HIS A 779 -12.87 23.35 22.12
CA HIS A 779 -12.15 23.39 23.39
C HIS A 779 -11.05 22.33 23.46
N LEU A 780 -10.02 22.61 24.26
CA LEU A 780 -8.94 21.68 24.58
C LEU A 780 -8.69 21.73 26.09
N ASP A 781 -8.69 20.57 26.75
CA ASP A 781 -8.38 20.49 28.17
C ASP A 781 -6.88 20.73 28.46
N ASN A 782 -6.57 20.98 29.73
CA ASN A 782 -5.20 21.17 30.20
C ASN A 782 -4.38 19.87 30.32
N GLN A 783 -4.89 18.72 29.84
CA GLN A 783 -4.24 17.41 29.96
C GLN A 783 -3.38 17.04 28.74
N ARG A 784 -3.20 17.98 27.80
CA ARG A 784 -2.44 17.80 26.56
C ARG A 784 -1.23 18.71 26.53
N LEU A 785 -0.06 18.09 26.42
CA LEU A 785 1.21 18.78 26.26
C LEU A 785 1.51 18.97 24.78
N ILE A 786 1.88 20.19 24.38
CA ILE A 786 2.23 20.50 22.98
C ILE A 786 3.73 20.29 22.76
N TYR A 787 4.03 19.56 21.69
CA TYR A 787 5.38 19.35 21.18
C TYR A 787 5.49 19.95 19.78
N ALA A 788 6.71 19.97 19.22
CA ALA A 788 6.89 20.45 17.86
C ALA A 788 6.04 19.68 16.84
N ALA A 789 5.54 20.38 15.82
CA ALA A 789 4.74 19.78 14.76
C ALA A 789 5.45 18.61 14.05
N GLY A 790 6.79 18.62 13.99
CA GLY A 790 7.60 17.55 13.42
C GLY A 790 7.86 16.35 14.33
N ALA A 791 7.43 16.36 15.59
CA ALA A 791 7.78 15.34 16.62
C ALA A 791 7.48 13.91 16.18
N LYS A 792 6.40 13.70 15.43
CA LYS A 792 6.01 12.38 14.95
C LYS A 792 6.64 11.96 13.61
N ASN A 793 7.23 12.91 12.88
CA ASN A 793 7.82 12.65 11.57
C ASN A 793 9.33 12.39 11.66
N LEU A 794 9.92 12.58 12.85
CA LEU A 794 11.34 12.38 13.09
C LEU A 794 11.52 11.08 13.90
N PRO A 795 12.35 10.13 13.43
CA PRO A 795 12.62 8.93 14.20
C PRO A 795 13.34 9.30 15.51
N LEU A 796 13.06 8.57 16.60
CA LEU A 796 13.72 8.81 17.88
C LEU A 796 15.22 8.49 17.84
N TYR A 797 15.64 7.64 16.90
CA TYR A 797 17.03 7.30 16.66
C TYR A 797 17.31 6.96 15.20
N GLU A 798 18.56 7.11 14.79
CA GLU A 798 19.09 6.67 13.49
C GLU A 798 20.47 6.04 13.71
N VAL A 799 20.81 5.03 12.91
CA VAL A 799 22.10 4.35 12.91
C VAL A 799 22.83 4.67 11.62
N GLU A 800 24.14 4.91 11.72
CA GLU A 800 24.99 5.23 10.58
C GLU A 800 25.34 3.97 9.77
N ASP A 801 24.96 3.95 8.50
CA ASP A 801 25.47 3.02 7.49
C ASP A 801 26.73 3.61 6.84
N VAL A 802 27.89 3.12 7.24
CA VAL A 802 29.19 3.58 6.73
C VAL A 802 29.44 3.19 5.27
N ALA A 803 28.67 2.25 4.70
CA ALA A 803 28.76 1.90 3.29
C ALA A 803 28.15 2.98 2.39
N GLU A 804 27.25 3.82 2.93
CA GLU A 804 26.62 4.91 2.21
C GLU A 804 27.53 6.17 2.18
N PRO A 805 27.60 6.90 1.05
CA PRO A 805 28.36 8.14 0.95
C PRO A 805 28.01 9.16 2.04
N LEU A 806 28.98 9.98 2.46
CA LEU A 806 28.80 11.00 3.51
C LEU A 806 27.61 11.95 3.28
N HIS A 807 27.29 12.23 2.01
CA HIS A 807 26.20 13.13 1.60
C HIS A 807 24.90 12.38 1.26
N SER A 808 24.87 11.05 1.38
CA SER A 808 23.69 10.24 1.08
C SER A 808 22.65 10.43 2.17
N ALA A 809 21.41 10.73 1.78
CA ALA A 809 20.27 10.72 2.70
C ALA A 809 20.01 9.32 3.28
N LYS A 810 20.56 8.25 2.67
CA LYS A 810 20.46 6.87 3.16
C LYS A 810 21.54 6.52 4.19
N ARG A 811 22.48 7.42 4.49
CA ARG A 811 23.56 7.15 5.46
C ARG A 811 23.04 6.97 6.87
N TRP A 812 21.97 7.67 7.24
CA TRP A 812 21.32 7.51 8.53
C TRP A 812 20.02 6.75 8.31
N GLN A 813 19.90 5.58 8.92
CA GLN A 813 18.75 4.71 8.74
C GLN A 813 18.15 4.33 10.09
N MET A 814 16.87 4.03 10.09
CA MET A 814 16.19 3.42 11.23
C MET A 814 16.19 1.90 11.03
N PRO A 815 17.07 1.13 11.70
CA PRO A 815 17.11 -0.31 11.54
C PRO A 815 15.81 -0.96 11.99
N GLU A 816 15.31 -1.91 11.21
CA GLU A 816 14.16 -2.74 11.59
C GLU A 816 14.53 -3.59 12.81
N GLY A 817 13.71 -3.55 13.86
CA GLY A 817 13.85 -4.41 15.04
C GLY A 817 14.59 -3.81 16.23
N LEU A 818 15.14 -2.59 16.13
CA LEU A 818 15.61 -1.88 17.33
C LEU A 818 14.40 -1.51 18.19
N ARG A 819 14.47 -1.86 19.47
CA ARG A 819 13.37 -1.62 20.42
C ARG A 819 13.71 -0.46 21.32
N PHE A 820 12.69 0.24 21.77
CA PHE A 820 12.85 1.27 22.78
C PHE A 820 11.66 1.26 23.73
N ASP A 821 11.90 1.67 24.96
CA ASP A 821 10.86 1.97 25.93
C ASP A 821 10.88 3.47 26.22
N CYS A 822 9.73 4.07 26.47
CA CYS A 822 9.66 5.44 26.91
C CYS A 822 8.64 5.64 28.03
N THR A 823 8.89 6.64 28.87
CA THR A 823 8.02 6.99 30.00
C THR A 823 7.84 8.50 30.03
N LEU A 824 6.62 8.95 30.28
CA LEU A 824 6.26 10.35 30.55
C LEU A 824 5.64 10.42 31.95
N GLU A 825 6.38 10.96 32.91
CA GLU A 825 5.93 11.22 34.28
C GLU A 825 5.54 12.69 34.40
N VAL A 826 4.38 12.96 34.98
CA VAL A 826 3.85 14.30 35.16
C VAL A 826 3.40 14.49 36.60
N GLU A 827 3.99 15.47 37.27
CA GLU A 827 3.63 15.91 38.61
C GLU A 827 2.93 17.28 38.51
N CYS A 828 1.75 17.42 39.11
CA CYS A 828 1.06 18.70 39.23
C CYS A 828 1.74 19.53 40.33
N ILE A 829 2.20 20.74 39.99
CA ILE A 829 2.91 21.65 40.90
C ILE A 829 2.17 22.97 41.12
#